data_AF-A0A960L6Q9-F1
#
_entry.id   AF-A0A960L6Q9-F1
#
_cell.length_a   1.000
_cell.length_b   1.000
_cell.length_c   1.000
_cell.angle_alpha   90.00
_cell.angle_beta   90.00
_cell.angle_gamma   90.00
#
_symmetry.space_group_name_H-M   'P 1'
#
loop_
_entity.id
_entity.type
_entity.pdbx_description
1 polymer ?
#
loop_
_entity_poly.entity_id
_entity_poly.type
_entity_poly.pdbx_seq_one_letter_code
_entity_poly.pdbx_strand_id
1 'polypeptide(L)'
;MRRTHVIHPASQPRMIFLMFLGVIVLLLFFVASANAADTDFSDGITVDSTTDAVDVLPGDGICASAANACTLRAAVQEANVTAGADTILLPAGTYTLTLVAPFEAGDDASVGDLDITDSVDIVGVSAGTTIVDANGLVLGDRAFQVTDPLAAGLAVSFTELTIQGGRVLNENGGGLLVEAPEGGPPVEAETAVVVTLFSCVVSDNGADSNLVGPDGKPIGGSGGGIYSTGELVLFDTSVETNAAAANGGGLYAGGPLNVVASKIAENHAESGGGIFDTGAHISNFSRCLIADNSAVGGGGINSRTQVIELFENCTIHGNTATDVGAGINTNGTVDLANCTVSDNVSDSDAPNGGAGLNSFGGMAFEIGTFRLGNTILAGNLVNAQAVPPDLPAVRNCGCTGGTGCSPGAQYVSFGFNLEDAETCTLQGTQDLTNADPQLSPLAFFGGNLPSRGVNPRSLATDGGTNAGSVCPAVDQRGLPRPVDGDGDSVATCDIGAYERQAPDMLVFYDDWEIGDSSRWLDVVSEPGTALNVNDVSAMTGRFGLEATLTGTTDRAYAVDDSPAADTHVAWSFLFDANGVTMADNTRHKVFQAFQEAPVARLVTMVLRYRDLTGMELRVKVHQNDLSWAGTGWLPIPSAGPVLVGIDWTRAAGPGTQDGVLVVSLEGVVADTVTGIDNDALGNVDLVRLGVTGGADPGTTGSHYFDEYFAVR
;
A
#
# COMPACT_ATOMS: atom_id res chain seq x y z
N MET A 1 45.30 -19.46 16.44
CA MET A 1 45.61 -18.40 15.46
C MET A 1 44.94 -18.76 14.14
N ARG A 2 43.69 -18.33 13.95
CA ARG A 2 42.96 -18.42 12.67
C ARG A 2 42.38 -17.03 12.43
N ARG A 3 42.72 -16.45 11.28
CA ARG A 3 42.28 -15.13 10.83
C ARG A 3 40.79 -15.20 10.49
N THR A 4 40.01 -14.31 11.11
CA THR A 4 38.66 -13.94 10.69
C THR A 4 38.76 -13.14 9.39
N HIS A 5 38.15 -13.64 8.32
CA HIS A 5 37.87 -12.84 7.13
C HIS A 5 36.52 -12.15 7.35
N VAL A 6 36.57 -10.85 7.62
CA VAL A 6 35.43 -9.95 7.51
C VAL A 6 35.21 -9.72 6.03
N ILE A 7 34.04 -10.12 5.51
CA ILE A 7 33.61 -9.77 4.16
C ILE A 7 33.06 -8.35 4.25
N HIS A 8 33.73 -7.40 3.60
CA HIS A 8 33.19 -6.08 3.35
C HIS A 8 32.11 -6.18 2.26
N PRO A 9 30.95 -5.52 2.39
CA PRO A 9 30.01 -5.41 1.29
C PRO A 9 30.67 -4.64 0.15
N ALA A 10 30.66 -5.25 -1.03
CA ALA A 10 31.22 -4.70 -2.25
C ALA A 10 30.48 -3.41 -2.64
N SER A 11 31.23 -2.51 -3.24
CA SER A 11 30.78 -1.24 -3.81
C SER A 11 29.53 -1.41 -4.68
N GLN A 12 28.52 -0.58 -4.42
CA GLN A 12 27.33 -0.43 -5.25
C GLN A 12 27.67 -0.10 -6.71
N PRO A 13 26.92 -0.62 -7.70
CA PRO A 13 27.05 -0.18 -9.07
C PRO A 13 26.39 1.21 -9.21
N ARG A 14 27.20 2.25 -9.03
CA ARG A 14 26.84 3.62 -9.42
C ARG A 14 26.83 3.73 -10.95
N MET A 15 25.85 3.14 -11.62
CA MET A 15 25.76 3.24 -13.08
C MET A 15 24.37 2.99 -13.67
N ILE A 16 23.30 3.53 -13.06
CA ILE A 16 21.95 3.55 -13.71
C ILE A 16 21.31 4.96 -13.69
N PHE A 17 21.88 5.93 -12.96
CA PHE A 17 21.24 7.25 -12.77
C PHE A 17 21.50 8.30 -13.87
N LEU A 18 22.15 7.97 -14.98
CA LEU A 18 22.66 8.97 -15.95
C LEU A 18 22.00 8.99 -17.34
N MET A 19 20.95 8.20 -17.61
CA MET A 19 20.25 8.23 -18.92
C MET A 19 18.93 9.04 -18.96
N PHE A 20 18.40 9.52 -17.84
CA PHE A 20 17.00 9.99 -17.80
C PHE A 20 16.77 11.52 -17.87
N LEU A 21 17.81 12.33 -18.10
CA LEU A 21 17.62 13.79 -18.28
C LEU A 21 17.25 14.18 -19.72
N GLY A 22 17.25 13.25 -20.68
CA GLY A 22 17.06 13.52 -22.11
C GLY A 22 15.60 13.56 -22.58
N VAL A 23 14.68 12.85 -21.91
CA VAL A 23 13.32 12.58 -22.45
C VAL A 23 12.28 13.64 -22.05
N ILE A 24 12.47 14.31 -20.90
CA ILE A 24 11.51 15.29 -20.36
C ILE A 24 11.35 16.57 -21.23
N VAL A 25 12.30 16.85 -22.13
CA VAL A 25 12.31 18.11 -22.92
C VAL A 25 11.49 18.03 -24.22
N LEU A 26 11.01 16.86 -24.65
CA LEU A 26 10.33 16.71 -25.96
C LEU A 26 8.80 16.97 -25.94
N LEU A 27 8.17 17.00 -24.76
CA LEU A 27 6.70 16.97 -24.59
C LEU A 27 5.93 18.30 -24.84
N LEU A 28 6.56 19.36 -25.36
CA LEU A 28 5.94 20.69 -25.44
C LEU A 28 5.47 21.17 -26.82
N PHE A 29 5.50 20.34 -27.87
CA PHE A 29 4.98 20.74 -29.19
C PHE A 29 4.29 19.61 -29.94
N PHE A 30 2.96 19.49 -29.83
CA PHE A 30 2.17 18.83 -30.88
C PHE A 30 0.90 19.62 -31.22
N VAL A 31 0.89 20.14 -32.46
CA VAL A 31 -0.30 20.59 -33.18
C VAL A 31 -0.63 19.48 -34.18
N ALA A 32 -1.89 19.04 -34.20
CA ALA A 32 -2.38 18.02 -35.10
C ALA A 32 -2.08 18.34 -36.58
N SER A 33 -1.38 17.43 -37.26
CA SER A 33 -1.32 17.36 -38.72
C SER A 33 -1.55 15.91 -39.16
N ALA A 34 -2.56 15.73 -40.02
CA ALA A 34 -3.02 14.43 -40.50
C ALA A 34 -2.24 13.94 -41.73
N ASN A 35 -2.13 12.61 -41.83
CA ASN A 35 -1.89 11.77 -43.01
C ASN A 35 -0.52 11.89 -43.69
N ALA A 36 0.50 11.26 -43.09
CA ALA A 36 1.54 10.54 -43.80
C ALA A 36 2.06 9.44 -42.86
N ALA A 37 2.26 8.22 -43.38
CA ALA A 37 2.95 7.17 -42.64
C ALA A 37 4.35 7.67 -42.28
N ASP A 38 4.75 7.48 -41.03
CA ASP A 38 6.08 7.85 -40.57
C ASP A 38 7.12 7.00 -41.32
N THR A 39 8.17 7.64 -41.83
CA THR A 39 9.20 7.01 -42.67
C THR A 39 10.61 7.27 -42.12
N ASP A 40 10.71 7.89 -40.94
CA ASP A 40 11.98 8.18 -40.26
C ASP A 40 11.89 7.82 -38.78
N PHE A 41 12.28 6.58 -38.45
CA PHE A 41 12.31 6.09 -37.06
C PHE A 41 13.41 6.73 -36.19
N SER A 42 14.10 7.77 -36.66
CA SER A 42 15.08 8.49 -35.85
C SER A 42 14.48 9.14 -34.60
N ASP A 43 13.16 9.41 -34.62
CA ASP A 43 12.39 10.02 -33.54
C ASP A 43 11.41 9.03 -32.85
N GLY A 44 11.40 7.75 -33.25
CA GLY A 44 10.51 6.68 -32.75
C GLY A 44 9.28 6.38 -33.62
N ILE A 45 8.69 5.19 -33.48
CA ILE A 45 7.46 4.74 -34.16
C ILE A 45 6.23 5.34 -33.45
N THR A 46 5.57 6.33 -34.04
CA THR A 46 4.35 6.90 -33.45
C THR A 46 3.11 6.14 -33.90
N VAL A 47 2.40 5.51 -32.95
CA VAL A 47 1.12 4.85 -33.20
C VAL A 47 0.03 5.90 -33.43
N ASP A 48 -0.75 5.76 -34.50
CA ASP A 48 -1.80 6.72 -34.88
C ASP A 48 -3.22 6.13 -34.87
N SER A 49 -3.34 4.84 -34.56
CA SER A 49 -4.62 4.14 -34.45
C SER A 49 -4.65 3.15 -33.29
N THR A 50 -5.78 3.14 -32.58
CA THR A 50 -6.07 2.17 -31.51
C THR A 50 -6.65 0.85 -32.02
N THR A 51 -6.87 0.72 -33.33
CA THR A 51 -7.31 -0.54 -33.94
C THR A 51 -6.23 -1.60 -33.83
N ASP A 52 -6.60 -2.86 -33.65
CA ASP A 52 -5.66 -3.98 -33.73
C ASP A 52 -5.64 -4.56 -35.15
N ALA A 53 -4.53 -4.37 -35.86
CA ALA A 53 -4.29 -4.87 -37.21
C ALA A 53 -2.79 -5.07 -37.44
N VAL A 54 -2.42 -6.10 -38.19
CA VAL A 54 -1.03 -6.40 -38.55
C VAL A 54 -0.46 -5.36 -39.52
N ASP A 55 0.86 -5.23 -39.50
CA ASP A 55 1.62 -4.58 -40.56
C ASP A 55 1.49 -5.36 -41.88
N VAL A 56 1.43 -4.66 -43.01
CA VAL A 56 1.33 -5.29 -44.34
C VAL A 56 2.67 -5.87 -44.78
N LEU A 57 3.79 -5.26 -44.41
CA LEU A 57 5.15 -5.63 -44.81
C LEU A 57 6.17 -5.34 -43.67
N PRO A 58 6.18 -6.14 -42.59
CA PRO A 58 7.19 -5.99 -41.54
C PRO A 58 8.62 -5.91 -42.09
N GLY A 59 9.36 -4.87 -41.69
CA GLY A 59 10.77 -4.63 -42.00
C GLY A 59 11.01 -3.80 -43.26
N ASP A 60 9.98 -3.13 -43.77
CA ASP A 60 10.09 -2.19 -44.88
C ASP A 60 10.39 -0.74 -44.45
N GLY A 61 10.48 -0.49 -43.15
CA GLY A 61 10.72 0.82 -42.56
C GLY A 61 9.45 1.64 -42.36
N ILE A 62 8.25 1.06 -42.51
CA ILE A 62 6.97 1.77 -42.47
C ILE A 62 5.98 1.01 -41.60
N CYS A 63 5.60 1.58 -40.45
CA CYS A 63 4.48 1.07 -39.66
C CYS A 63 3.14 1.36 -40.37
N ALA A 64 2.57 0.36 -41.06
CA ALA A 64 1.33 0.53 -41.80
C ALA A 64 0.52 -0.77 -41.95
N SER A 65 -0.68 -0.77 -41.36
CA SER A 65 -1.72 -1.75 -41.65
C SER A 65 -2.33 -1.57 -43.05
N ALA A 66 -3.17 -2.53 -43.47
CA ALA A 66 -3.89 -2.44 -44.77
C ALA A 66 -4.81 -1.21 -44.90
N ALA A 67 -5.12 -0.55 -43.77
CA ALA A 67 -5.86 0.71 -43.73
C ALA A 67 -4.96 1.96 -43.78
N ASN A 68 -3.64 1.79 -43.96
CA ASN A 68 -2.58 2.81 -43.83
C ASN A 68 -2.54 3.47 -42.44
N ALA A 69 -2.92 2.73 -41.40
CA ALA A 69 -2.82 3.17 -40.02
C ALA A 69 -1.69 2.42 -39.31
N CYS A 70 -0.88 3.11 -38.53
CA CYS A 70 0.10 2.52 -37.63
C CYS A 70 -0.60 2.13 -36.33
N THR A 71 -0.80 0.82 -36.15
CA THR A 71 -1.37 0.23 -34.94
C THR A 71 -0.24 -0.15 -33.97
N LEU A 72 -0.57 -0.39 -32.70
CA LEU A 72 0.41 -0.92 -31.74
C LEU A 72 1.00 -2.25 -32.22
N ARG A 73 0.18 -3.17 -32.75
CA ARG A 73 0.68 -4.44 -33.30
C ARG A 73 1.63 -4.23 -34.48
N ALA A 74 1.27 -3.37 -35.43
CA ALA A 74 2.13 -3.08 -36.58
C ALA A 74 3.45 -2.45 -36.12
N ALA A 75 3.41 -1.55 -35.14
CA ALA A 75 4.62 -0.92 -34.58
C ALA A 75 5.54 -1.94 -33.91
N VAL A 76 5.01 -2.88 -33.12
CA VAL A 76 5.79 -3.97 -32.51
C VAL A 76 6.39 -4.89 -33.59
N GLN A 77 5.61 -5.24 -34.61
CA GLN A 77 6.09 -6.06 -35.72
C GLN A 77 7.23 -5.39 -36.50
N GLU A 78 7.19 -4.08 -36.67
CA GLU A 78 8.24 -3.31 -37.33
C GLU A 78 9.50 -3.17 -36.44
N ALA A 79 9.32 -2.93 -35.14
CA ALA A 79 10.42 -2.87 -34.18
C ALA A 79 11.19 -4.20 -34.12
N ASN A 80 10.51 -5.34 -34.05
CA ASN A 80 11.14 -6.67 -33.99
C ASN A 80 12.09 -7.01 -35.16
N VAL A 81 11.98 -6.30 -36.28
CA VAL A 81 12.81 -6.52 -37.48
C VAL A 81 13.68 -5.31 -37.83
N THR A 82 13.60 -4.25 -37.01
CA THR A 82 14.46 -3.07 -37.10
C THR A 82 15.69 -3.29 -36.23
N ALA A 83 16.88 -3.00 -36.77
CA ALA A 83 18.11 -3.31 -36.07
C ALA A 83 18.41 -2.28 -34.97
N GLY A 84 18.52 -2.74 -33.73
CA GLY A 84 18.91 -1.91 -32.58
C GLY A 84 17.76 -1.68 -31.63
N ALA A 85 17.96 -0.81 -30.63
CA ALA A 85 16.89 -0.46 -29.71
C ALA A 85 15.91 0.52 -30.38
N ASP A 86 14.64 0.15 -30.41
CA ASP A 86 13.56 0.96 -30.98
C ASP A 86 12.76 1.70 -29.90
N THR A 87 11.97 2.70 -30.32
CA THR A 87 11.03 3.39 -29.44
C THR A 87 9.66 3.43 -30.10
N ILE A 88 8.62 2.98 -29.40
CA ILE A 88 7.22 3.05 -29.81
C ILE A 88 6.51 4.08 -28.92
N LEU A 89 5.91 5.10 -29.53
CA LEU A 89 5.18 6.16 -28.84
C LEU A 89 3.67 5.91 -28.95
N LEU A 90 3.01 5.83 -27.80
CA LEU A 90 1.57 5.60 -27.69
C LEU A 90 0.86 6.86 -27.22
N PRO A 91 0.08 7.53 -28.10
CA PRO A 91 -0.87 8.54 -27.66
C PRO A 91 -1.89 7.98 -26.67
N ALA A 92 -2.53 8.88 -25.92
CA ALA A 92 -3.65 8.51 -25.06
C ALA A 92 -4.75 7.78 -25.85
N GLY A 93 -5.17 6.63 -25.35
CA GLY A 93 -6.11 5.73 -26.01
C GLY A 93 -6.14 4.36 -25.34
N THR A 94 -7.18 3.58 -25.68
CA THR A 94 -7.27 2.17 -25.30
C THR A 94 -6.99 1.31 -26.53
N TYR A 95 -5.87 0.61 -26.50
CA TYR A 95 -5.39 -0.31 -27.53
C TYR A 95 -5.87 -1.71 -27.19
N THR A 96 -7.10 -2.01 -27.60
CA THR A 96 -7.73 -3.32 -27.35
C THR A 96 -7.30 -4.33 -28.41
N LEU A 97 -6.72 -5.46 -27.99
CA LEU A 97 -6.40 -6.57 -28.88
C LEU A 97 -7.68 -7.30 -29.32
N THR A 98 -7.76 -7.64 -30.62
CA THR A 98 -8.98 -8.21 -31.22
C THR A 98 -8.72 -9.36 -32.19
N LEU A 99 -7.47 -9.61 -32.58
CA LEU A 99 -7.13 -10.66 -33.53
C LEU A 99 -7.06 -12.02 -32.83
N VAL A 100 -8.09 -12.86 -33.02
CA VAL A 100 -8.19 -14.18 -32.38
C VAL A 100 -7.29 -15.21 -33.07
N ALA A 101 -6.47 -15.93 -32.31
CA ALA A 101 -5.69 -17.05 -32.82
C ALA A 101 -6.63 -18.22 -33.22
N PRO A 102 -6.49 -18.80 -34.44
CA PRO A 102 -7.40 -19.84 -34.91
C PRO A 102 -7.28 -21.17 -34.13
N PHE A 103 -6.18 -21.39 -33.42
CA PHE A 103 -5.86 -22.43 -32.42
C PHE A 103 -4.71 -21.89 -31.55
N GLU A 104 -4.42 -22.46 -30.37
CA GLU A 104 -3.23 -22.14 -29.53
C GLU A 104 -1.92 -22.55 -30.24
N ALA A 105 -1.66 -21.90 -31.38
CA ALA A 105 -0.38 -21.87 -32.04
C ALA A 105 0.36 -20.69 -31.40
N GLY A 106 1.14 -20.99 -30.37
CA GLY A 106 2.01 -20.01 -29.73
C GLY A 106 2.93 -19.30 -30.73
N ASP A 107 3.32 -18.09 -30.35
CA ASP A 107 4.30 -17.20 -30.99
C ASP A 107 3.94 -16.73 -32.42
N ASP A 108 2.64 -16.61 -32.77
CA ASP A 108 2.21 -15.98 -34.02
C ASP A 108 1.89 -14.50 -33.83
N ALA A 109 2.87 -13.64 -34.14
CA ALA A 109 2.76 -12.19 -34.03
C ALA A 109 1.57 -11.56 -34.78
N SER A 110 0.88 -12.29 -35.66
CA SER A 110 -0.28 -11.80 -36.41
C SER A 110 -1.62 -11.87 -35.66
N VAL A 111 -1.67 -12.55 -34.52
CA VAL A 111 -2.88 -12.78 -33.70
C VAL A 111 -2.51 -12.75 -32.21
N GLY A 112 -3.50 -12.82 -31.32
CA GLY A 112 -3.25 -13.03 -29.89
C GLY A 112 -2.60 -11.84 -29.20
N ASP A 113 -1.64 -12.14 -28.33
CA ASP A 113 -0.76 -11.19 -27.66
C ASP A 113 0.20 -10.48 -28.63
N LEU A 114 1.04 -9.59 -28.08
CA LEU A 114 2.06 -8.86 -28.80
C LEU A 114 3.44 -9.46 -28.49
N ASP A 115 4.02 -10.15 -29.48
CA ASP A 115 5.36 -10.72 -29.39
C ASP A 115 6.44 -9.64 -29.49
N ILE A 116 7.32 -9.57 -28.50
CA ILE A 116 8.51 -8.71 -28.49
C ILE A 116 9.76 -9.60 -28.54
N THR A 117 10.57 -9.41 -29.59
CA THR A 117 11.76 -10.24 -29.87
C THR A 117 13.04 -9.41 -30.11
N ASP A 118 12.93 -8.09 -30.13
CA ASP A 118 14.07 -7.15 -30.10
C ASP A 118 13.85 -6.06 -29.04
N SER A 119 14.93 -5.36 -28.66
CA SER A 119 14.93 -4.36 -27.59
C SER A 119 14.07 -3.17 -27.99
N VAL A 120 13.11 -2.80 -27.16
CA VAL A 120 12.14 -1.75 -27.47
C VAL A 120 11.71 -0.99 -26.22
N ASP A 121 11.60 0.33 -26.36
CA ASP A 121 10.98 1.22 -25.37
C ASP A 121 9.55 1.55 -25.82
N ILE A 122 8.54 1.10 -25.07
CA ILE A 122 7.13 1.39 -25.32
C ILE A 122 6.66 2.47 -24.33
N VAL A 123 6.36 3.66 -24.85
CA VAL A 123 6.15 4.87 -24.05
C VAL A 123 4.74 5.41 -24.27
N GLY A 124 3.92 5.37 -23.20
CA GLY A 124 2.63 6.04 -23.13
C GLY A 124 2.72 7.50 -22.67
N VAL A 125 1.56 8.15 -22.60
CA VAL A 125 1.43 9.53 -22.08
C VAL A 125 1.20 9.57 -20.57
N SER A 126 0.58 8.51 -20.02
CA SER A 126 0.23 8.33 -18.61
C SER A 126 -0.52 7.01 -18.47
N ALA A 127 -0.25 6.26 -17.40
CA ALA A 127 -0.96 5.00 -17.10
C ALA A 127 -2.48 5.17 -17.04
N GLY A 128 -2.99 6.33 -16.61
CA GLY A 128 -4.43 6.60 -16.54
C GLY A 128 -5.13 6.84 -17.89
N THR A 129 -4.38 6.99 -18.99
CA THR A 129 -4.96 7.34 -20.31
C THR A 129 -4.39 6.53 -21.47
N THR A 130 -3.25 5.87 -21.30
CA THR A 130 -2.66 4.96 -22.29
C THR A 130 -2.83 3.54 -21.77
N ILE A 131 -3.78 2.79 -22.36
CA ILE A 131 -4.20 1.48 -21.85
C ILE A 131 -4.01 0.45 -22.97
N VAL A 132 -3.21 -0.57 -22.71
CA VAL A 132 -3.14 -1.78 -23.54
C VAL A 132 -4.03 -2.83 -22.89
N ASP A 133 -5.13 -3.16 -23.57
CA ASP A 133 -6.12 -4.13 -23.09
C ASP A 133 -6.02 -5.39 -23.94
N ALA A 134 -5.51 -6.46 -23.35
CA ALA A 134 -5.35 -7.75 -23.99
C ALA A 134 -6.68 -8.42 -24.34
N ASN A 135 -7.80 -7.99 -23.73
CA ASN A 135 -9.13 -8.55 -24.01
C ASN A 135 -9.15 -10.10 -23.88
N GLY A 136 -8.41 -10.62 -22.90
CA GLY A 136 -8.15 -12.04 -22.73
C GLY A 136 -9.40 -12.87 -22.45
N LEU A 137 -10.49 -12.27 -21.95
CA LEU A 137 -11.77 -12.99 -21.84
C LEU A 137 -12.35 -13.40 -23.20
N VAL A 138 -11.95 -12.73 -24.28
CA VAL A 138 -12.32 -13.04 -25.66
C VAL A 138 -11.20 -13.80 -26.36
N LEU A 139 -9.95 -13.37 -26.19
CA LEU A 139 -8.82 -13.94 -26.91
C LEU A 139 -8.27 -15.23 -26.27
N GLY A 140 -8.44 -15.41 -24.96
CA GLY A 140 -7.76 -16.46 -24.21
C GLY A 140 -6.25 -16.26 -24.12
N ASP A 141 -5.80 -15.00 -24.23
CA ASP A 141 -4.39 -14.65 -24.39
C ASP A 141 -3.96 -13.51 -23.44
N ARG A 142 -2.66 -13.27 -23.37
CA ARG A 142 -2.00 -12.20 -22.62
C ARG A 142 -1.87 -10.90 -23.43
N ALA A 143 -1.25 -9.87 -22.87
CA ALA A 143 -1.00 -8.63 -23.59
C ALA A 143 0.32 -8.68 -24.37
N PHE A 144 1.38 -9.13 -23.71
CA PHE A 144 2.74 -9.13 -24.25
C PHE A 144 3.48 -10.42 -23.89
N GLN A 145 4.25 -10.93 -24.86
CA GLN A 145 5.23 -12.00 -24.65
C GLN A 145 6.61 -11.49 -25.09
N VAL A 146 7.57 -11.52 -24.17
CA VAL A 146 8.95 -11.10 -24.38
C VAL A 146 9.83 -12.33 -24.43
N THR A 147 10.45 -12.60 -25.58
CA THR A 147 11.37 -13.72 -25.78
C THR A 147 12.67 -13.25 -26.43
N ASP A 148 13.81 -13.77 -25.99
CA ASP A 148 15.13 -13.51 -26.63
C ASP A 148 15.55 -14.73 -27.48
N PRO A 149 15.04 -14.87 -28.72
CA PRO A 149 15.31 -16.05 -29.55
C PRO A 149 16.78 -16.17 -29.97
N LEU A 150 17.55 -15.09 -29.89
CA LEU A 150 18.96 -15.05 -30.31
C LEU A 150 19.94 -15.21 -29.13
N ALA A 151 19.44 -15.23 -27.89
CA ALA A 151 20.24 -15.17 -26.67
C ALA A 151 21.26 -14.03 -26.71
N ALA A 152 20.88 -12.89 -27.28
CA ALA A 152 21.72 -11.73 -27.51
C ALA A 152 21.71 -10.75 -26.32
N GLY A 153 20.83 -10.97 -25.34
CA GLY A 153 20.44 -9.98 -24.36
C GLY A 153 19.36 -9.08 -24.94
N LEU A 154 18.29 -8.88 -24.17
CA LEU A 154 17.08 -8.20 -24.61
C LEU A 154 16.66 -7.20 -23.55
N ALA A 155 16.56 -5.91 -23.91
CA ALA A 155 16.14 -4.85 -23.01
C ALA A 155 14.81 -4.27 -23.48
N VAL A 156 13.76 -4.48 -22.69
CA VAL A 156 12.41 -3.95 -22.99
C VAL A 156 12.01 -2.99 -21.87
N SER A 157 11.49 -1.82 -22.24
CA SER A 157 10.90 -0.92 -21.26
C SER A 157 9.46 -0.57 -21.59
N PHE A 158 8.64 -0.47 -20.55
CA PHE A 158 7.29 0.09 -20.59
C PHE A 158 7.27 1.33 -19.71
N THR A 159 6.78 2.44 -20.25
CA THR A 159 6.74 3.72 -19.54
C THR A 159 5.34 4.32 -19.61
N GLU A 160 4.80 4.74 -18.46
CA GLU A 160 3.57 5.56 -18.39
C GLU A 160 2.36 4.96 -19.12
N LEU A 161 2.12 3.66 -18.95
CA LEU A 161 0.98 2.94 -19.55
C LEU A 161 0.39 1.89 -18.60
N THR A 162 -0.83 1.45 -18.91
CA THR A 162 -1.50 0.34 -18.23
C THR A 162 -1.50 -0.91 -19.11
N ILE A 163 -1.18 -2.06 -18.53
CA ILE A 163 -1.30 -3.40 -19.14
C ILE A 163 -2.40 -4.15 -18.39
N GLN A 164 -3.49 -4.49 -19.09
CA GLN A 164 -4.66 -5.08 -18.44
C GLN A 164 -5.40 -6.12 -19.27
N GLY A 165 -6.32 -6.81 -18.61
CA GLY A 165 -7.36 -7.62 -19.24
C GLY A 165 -6.88 -8.97 -19.81
N GLY A 166 -5.60 -9.31 -19.67
CA GLY A 166 -5.06 -10.55 -20.23
C GLY A 166 -5.45 -11.78 -19.41
N ARG A 167 -5.84 -12.87 -20.08
CA ARG A 167 -6.35 -14.09 -19.46
C ARG A 167 -5.85 -15.30 -20.22
N VAL A 168 -4.95 -16.04 -19.61
CA VAL A 168 -4.44 -17.30 -20.15
C VAL A 168 -4.99 -18.49 -19.37
N LEU A 169 -5.13 -19.65 -20.02
CA LEU A 169 -5.60 -20.88 -19.40
C LEU A 169 -4.53 -21.97 -19.47
N ASN A 170 -4.10 -22.49 -18.32
CA ASN A 170 -3.03 -23.48 -18.18
C ASN A 170 -1.64 -23.00 -18.64
N GLU A 171 -1.46 -21.69 -18.80
CA GLU A 171 -0.20 -21.04 -19.17
C GLU A 171 0.22 -20.03 -18.10
N ASN A 172 1.26 -19.25 -18.37
CA ASN A 172 1.80 -18.26 -17.44
C ASN A 172 1.76 -16.85 -18.03
N GLY A 173 1.81 -15.83 -17.17
CA GLY A 173 1.91 -14.44 -17.58
C GLY A 173 0.60 -13.95 -18.17
N GLY A 174 -0.40 -13.66 -17.31
CA GLY A 174 -1.70 -13.20 -17.79
C GLY A 174 -1.62 -11.83 -18.45
N GLY A 175 -0.82 -10.90 -17.94
CA GLY A 175 -0.56 -9.61 -18.58
C GLY A 175 0.71 -9.67 -19.44
N LEU A 176 1.82 -10.01 -18.80
CA LEU A 176 3.15 -10.03 -19.39
C LEU A 176 3.86 -11.35 -19.10
N LEU A 177 4.38 -11.99 -20.15
CA LEU A 177 5.26 -13.15 -20.07
C LEU A 177 6.67 -12.75 -20.49
N VAL A 178 7.68 -13.03 -19.65
CA VAL A 178 9.09 -12.74 -19.92
C VAL A 178 9.90 -14.04 -19.80
N GLU A 179 10.47 -14.49 -20.91
CA GLU A 179 11.19 -15.75 -20.99
C GLU A 179 12.67 -15.51 -21.33
N ALA A 180 13.53 -15.83 -20.37
CA ALA A 180 14.96 -15.97 -20.61
C ALA A 180 15.27 -17.31 -21.31
N PRO A 181 16.30 -17.39 -22.17
CA PRO A 181 16.64 -18.61 -22.91
C PRO A 181 16.94 -19.80 -21.96
N GLU A 182 16.29 -20.96 -22.18
CA GLU A 182 16.56 -22.16 -21.39
C GLU A 182 18.00 -22.69 -21.60
N GLY A 183 18.73 -22.95 -20.50
CA GLY A 183 19.94 -23.79 -20.49
C GLY A 183 21.31 -23.09 -20.40
N GLY A 184 21.38 -21.79 -20.06
CA GLY A 184 22.66 -21.10 -19.82
C GLY A 184 23.21 -21.26 -18.38
N PRO A 185 24.55 -21.27 -18.16
CA PRO A 185 25.13 -21.08 -16.82
C PRO A 185 24.72 -19.73 -16.22
N PRO A 186 24.90 -19.48 -14.91
CA PRO A 186 24.50 -18.23 -14.27
C PRO A 186 25.04 -17.03 -15.05
N VAL A 187 24.10 -16.19 -15.45
CA VAL A 187 24.20 -14.97 -16.26
C VAL A 187 25.56 -14.28 -16.11
N GLU A 188 26.38 -14.34 -17.16
CA GLU A 188 27.28 -13.22 -17.44
C GLU A 188 26.38 -12.08 -17.95
N ALA A 189 26.48 -10.88 -17.37
CA ALA A 189 25.51 -9.78 -17.53
C ALA A 189 25.22 -9.32 -18.98
N GLU A 190 25.99 -9.79 -19.97
CA GLU A 190 25.87 -9.38 -21.36
C GLU A 190 24.78 -10.14 -22.17
N THR A 191 24.13 -11.17 -21.61
CA THR A 191 23.08 -11.96 -22.31
C THR A 191 21.77 -12.09 -21.50
N ALA A 192 21.46 -11.11 -20.64
CA ALA A 192 20.25 -11.13 -19.82
C ALA A 192 19.04 -10.54 -20.56
N VAL A 193 17.85 -11.14 -20.33
CA VAL A 193 16.57 -10.48 -20.64
C VAL A 193 16.21 -9.60 -19.46
N VAL A 194 16.08 -8.30 -19.69
CA VAL A 194 15.73 -7.30 -18.69
C VAL A 194 14.47 -6.58 -19.14
N VAL A 195 13.45 -6.61 -18.30
CA VAL A 195 12.21 -5.85 -18.53
C VAL A 195 12.05 -4.79 -17.44
N THR A 196 11.89 -3.54 -17.86
CA THR A 196 11.71 -2.40 -16.94
C THR A 196 10.31 -1.81 -17.10
N LEU A 197 9.59 -1.65 -16.00
CA LEU A 197 8.33 -0.89 -15.95
C LEU A 197 8.57 0.39 -15.14
N PHE A 198 8.24 1.53 -15.74
CA PHE A 198 8.39 2.86 -15.13
C PHE A 198 7.05 3.59 -15.13
N SER A 199 6.54 3.90 -13.94
CA SER A 199 5.25 4.60 -13.76
C SER A 199 4.10 3.91 -14.50
N CYS A 200 4.10 2.58 -14.50
CA CYS A 200 3.09 1.74 -15.15
C CYS A 200 2.06 1.20 -14.17
N VAL A 201 0.97 0.68 -14.71
CA VAL A 201 0.00 -0.15 -13.97
C VAL A 201 -0.14 -1.49 -14.68
N VAL A 202 -0.03 -2.60 -13.94
CA VAL A 202 -0.35 -3.95 -14.41
C VAL A 202 -1.51 -4.46 -13.60
N SER A 203 -2.71 -4.44 -14.19
CA SER A 203 -3.93 -4.68 -13.45
C SER A 203 -4.95 -5.57 -14.15
N ASP A 204 -5.79 -6.20 -13.35
CA ASP A 204 -6.89 -7.04 -13.85
C ASP A 204 -6.42 -8.08 -14.87
N ASN A 205 -5.27 -8.72 -14.66
CA ASN A 205 -4.76 -9.83 -15.47
C ASN A 205 -4.93 -11.19 -14.75
N GLY A 206 -4.95 -12.29 -15.50
CA GLY A 206 -5.22 -13.61 -14.94
C GLY A 206 -4.49 -14.75 -15.63
N ALA A 207 -3.94 -15.67 -14.83
CA ALA A 207 -3.37 -16.93 -15.29
C ALA A 207 -4.15 -18.09 -14.67
N ASP A 208 -5.20 -18.54 -15.34
CA ASP A 208 -6.13 -19.55 -14.85
C ASP A 208 -5.59 -20.96 -15.08
N SER A 209 -6.13 -21.95 -14.36
CA SER A 209 -5.85 -23.36 -14.63
C SER A 209 -7.10 -24.22 -14.40
N ASN A 210 -7.32 -25.17 -15.30
CA ASN A 210 -8.30 -26.26 -15.11
C ASN A 210 -7.62 -27.62 -14.88
N LEU A 211 -6.29 -27.64 -14.83
CA LEU A 211 -5.51 -28.83 -14.54
C LEU A 211 -5.31 -28.93 -13.02
N VAL A 212 -5.46 -30.14 -12.50
CA VAL A 212 -5.30 -30.41 -11.07
C VAL A 212 -4.22 -31.48 -10.89
N GLY A 213 -3.22 -31.17 -10.07
CA GLY A 213 -2.11 -32.03 -9.71
C GLY A 213 -2.54 -33.22 -8.84
N PRO A 214 -1.62 -34.18 -8.59
CA PRO A 214 -1.89 -35.38 -7.79
C PRO A 214 -2.33 -35.10 -6.35
N ASP A 215 -2.00 -33.93 -5.82
CA ASP A 215 -2.36 -33.40 -4.50
C ASP A 215 -3.69 -32.65 -4.48
N GLY A 216 -4.39 -32.54 -5.62
CA GLY A 216 -5.67 -31.85 -5.72
C GLY A 216 -5.56 -30.34 -5.91
N LYS A 217 -4.35 -29.80 -6.11
CA LYS A 217 -4.07 -28.37 -6.31
C LYS A 217 -3.94 -28.02 -7.80
N PRO A 218 -4.31 -26.81 -8.24
CA PRO A 218 -4.09 -26.39 -9.63
C PRO A 218 -2.62 -26.57 -10.07
N ILE A 219 -2.40 -27.02 -11.30
CA ILE A 219 -1.06 -27.06 -11.92
C ILE A 219 -1.07 -26.17 -13.18
N GLY A 220 -0.10 -25.28 -13.32
CA GLY A 220 -0.11 -24.21 -14.34
C GLY A 220 -0.83 -22.94 -13.86
N GLY A 221 -0.78 -21.85 -14.63
CA GLY A 221 -1.40 -20.59 -14.22
C GLY A 221 -0.56 -19.81 -13.21
N SER A 222 0.66 -19.40 -13.56
CA SER A 222 1.52 -18.58 -12.69
C SER A 222 1.77 -17.18 -13.28
N GLY A 223 1.99 -16.19 -12.41
CA GLY A 223 2.22 -14.81 -12.84
C GLY A 223 0.96 -14.21 -13.46
N GLY A 224 -0.08 -14.02 -12.65
CA GLY A 224 -1.36 -13.49 -13.13
C GLY A 224 -1.19 -12.13 -13.81
N GLY A 225 -0.43 -11.23 -13.17
CA GLY A 225 0.06 -10.00 -13.78
C GLY A 225 1.26 -10.25 -14.67
N ILE A 226 2.39 -10.60 -14.07
CA ILE A 226 3.67 -10.79 -14.75
C ILE A 226 4.27 -12.14 -14.37
N TYR A 227 4.74 -12.88 -15.38
CA TYR A 227 5.62 -14.02 -15.19
C TYR A 227 6.98 -13.69 -15.79
N SER A 228 8.07 -13.79 -15.02
CA SER A 228 9.42 -13.54 -15.53
C SER A 228 10.42 -14.58 -15.08
N THR A 229 11.18 -15.13 -16.03
CA THR A 229 12.44 -15.85 -15.76
C THR A 229 13.68 -14.99 -16.02
N GLY A 230 13.51 -13.81 -16.63
CA GLY A 230 14.51 -12.75 -16.75
C GLY A 230 14.54 -11.80 -15.56
N GLU A 231 15.40 -10.78 -15.63
CA GLU A 231 15.41 -9.69 -14.64
C GLU A 231 14.20 -8.77 -14.85
N LEU A 232 13.48 -8.49 -13.75
CA LEU A 232 12.35 -7.58 -13.75
C LEU A 232 12.67 -6.36 -12.87
N VAL A 233 12.54 -5.17 -13.43
CA VAL A 233 12.72 -3.90 -12.75
C VAL A 233 11.40 -3.15 -12.72
N LEU A 234 10.88 -2.89 -11.52
CA LEU A 234 9.68 -2.08 -11.28
C LEU A 234 10.09 -0.78 -10.59
N PHE A 235 9.79 0.35 -11.23
CA PHE A 235 10.00 1.67 -10.65
C PHE A 235 8.69 2.46 -10.70
N ASP A 236 8.25 2.95 -9.54
CA ASP A 236 7.00 3.73 -9.44
C ASP A 236 5.79 3.03 -10.08
N THR A 237 5.76 1.70 -10.06
CA THR A 237 4.79 0.89 -10.79
C THR A 237 3.78 0.26 -9.82
N SER A 238 2.53 0.12 -10.25
CA SER A 238 1.52 -0.66 -9.52
C SER A 238 1.30 -2.00 -10.21
N VAL A 239 1.32 -3.09 -9.44
CA VAL A 239 0.90 -4.42 -9.88
C VAL A 239 -0.27 -4.83 -8.99
N GLU A 240 -1.49 -4.71 -9.50
CA GLU A 240 -2.69 -4.81 -8.67
C GLU A 240 -3.83 -5.61 -9.29
N THR A 241 -4.71 -6.17 -8.46
CA THR A 241 -5.94 -6.87 -8.90
C THR A 241 -5.72 -8.03 -9.87
N ASN A 242 -4.52 -8.63 -9.87
CA ASN A 242 -4.20 -9.77 -10.73
C ASN A 242 -4.43 -11.11 -10.00
N ALA A 243 -4.72 -12.16 -10.76
CA ALA A 243 -5.01 -13.48 -10.21
C ALA A 243 -4.22 -14.60 -10.91
N ALA A 244 -3.73 -15.58 -10.15
CA ALA A 244 -3.10 -16.78 -10.70
C ALA A 244 -3.65 -18.03 -10.03
N ALA A 245 -3.89 -19.10 -10.78
CA ALA A 245 -4.39 -20.34 -10.21
C ALA A 245 -3.34 -21.06 -9.34
N ALA A 246 -2.05 -20.85 -9.62
CA ALA A 246 -0.95 -21.48 -8.90
C ALA A 246 -0.10 -20.44 -8.14
N ASN A 247 0.87 -19.79 -8.78
CA ASN A 247 1.89 -19.02 -8.07
C ASN A 247 1.99 -17.59 -8.58
N GLY A 248 2.15 -16.62 -7.68
CA GLY A 248 2.44 -15.24 -8.06
C GLY A 248 1.24 -14.58 -8.71
N GLY A 249 0.25 -14.18 -7.91
CA GLY A 249 -0.97 -13.55 -8.41
C GLY A 249 -0.64 -12.27 -9.16
N GLY A 250 0.16 -11.41 -8.51
CA GLY A 250 0.78 -10.26 -9.15
C GLY A 250 1.98 -10.68 -9.99
N LEU A 251 3.01 -11.23 -9.33
CA LEU A 251 4.32 -11.49 -9.92
C LEU A 251 4.81 -12.91 -9.65
N TYR A 252 5.27 -13.59 -10.69
CA TYR A 252 6.14 -14.74 -10.57
C TYR A 252 7.56 -14.34 -10.98
N ALA A 253 8.51 -14.39 -10.06
CA ALA A 253 9.91 -14.07 -10.27
C ALA A 253 10.77 -15.33 -10.22
N GLY A 254 11.19 -15.81 -11.40
CA GLY A 254 12.20 -16.86 -11.57
C GLY A 254 13.64 -16.32 -11.71
N GLY A 255 13.77 -15.04 -12.05
CA GLY A 255 15.01 -14.28 -12.15
C GLY A 255 15.02 -13.06 -11.20
N PRO A 256 16.13 -12.28 -11.16
CA PRO A 256 16.27 -11.15 -10.24
C PRO A 256 15.10 -10.16 -10.33
N LEU A 257 14.62 -9.71 -9.17
CA LEU A 257 13.53 -8.75 -9.07
C LEU A 257 14.00 -7.48 -8.34
N ASN A 258 13.88 -6.32 -8.98
CA ASN A 258 14.23 -5.02 -8.41
C ASN A 258 12.99 -4.14 -8.36
N VAL A 259 12.43 -3.93 -7.18
CA VAL A 259 11.20 -3.15 -6.97
C VAL A 259 11.53 -1.89 -6.18
N VAL A 260 11.20 -0.73 -6.73
CA VAL A 260 11.51 0.57 -6.10
C VAL A 260 10.30 1.48 -6.19
N ALA A 261 9.92 2.10 -5.06
CA ALA A 261 8.81 3.05 -4.99
C ALA A 261 7.49 2.52 -5.56
N SER A 262 7.28 1.20 -5.51
CA SER A 262 6.20 0.53 -6.24
C SER A 262 5.19 -0.13 -5.29
N LYS A 263 3.98 -0.35 -5.80
CA LYS A 263 2.87 -1.00 -5.10
C LYS A 263 2.61 -2.38 -5.70
N ILE A 264 2.46 -3.40 -4.86
CA ILE A 264 1.99 -4.73 -5.25
C ILE A 264 0.83 -5.07 -4.33
N ALA A 265 -0.41 -4.99 -4.84
CA ALA A 265 -1.57 -5.12 -3.98
C ALA A 265 -2.79 -5.81 -4.56
N GLU A 266 -3.66 -6.30 -3.69
CA GLU A 266 -4.97 -6.86 -4.09
C GLU A 266 -4.85 -8.02 -5.10
N ASN A 267 -3.70 -8.69 -5.13
CA ASN A 267 -3.46 -9.82 -6.01
C ASN A 267 -3.82 -11.14 -5.30
N HIS A 268 -4.18 -12.16 -6.09
CA HIS A 268 -4.63 -13.44 -5.57
C HIS A 268 -3.90 -14.63 -6.21
N ALA A 269 -3.43 -15.59 -5.41
CA ALA A 269 -2.90 -16.86 -5.92
C ALA A 269 -3.06 -18.04 -4.97
N GLU A 270 -2.67 -19.24 -5.37
CA GLU A 270 -2.50 -20.33 -4.41
C GLU A 270 -1.28 -20.10 -3.51
N SER A 271 -0.15 -19.64 -4.06
CA SER A 271 1.04 -19.28 -3.28
C SER A 271 1.67 -17.98 -3.78
N GLY A 272 2.02 -17.09 -2.86
CA GLY A 272 2.58 -15.79 -3.24
C GLY A 272 1.52 -14.93 -3.92
N GLY A 273 0.51 -14.48 -3.15
CA GLY A 273 -0.61 -13.71 -3.70
C GLY A 273 -0.11 -12.48 -4.44
N GLY A 274 0.76 -11.71 -3.79
CA GLY A 274 1.51 -10.63 -4.42
C GLY A 274 2.65 -11.18 -5.28
N ILE A 275 3.60 -11.87 -4.65
CA ILE A 275 4.85 -12.33 -5.28
C ILE A 275 5.13 -13.78 -4.93
N PHE A 276 5.43 -14.58 -5.95
CA PHE A 276 6.12 -15.85 -5.78
C PHE A 276 7.54 -15.74 -6.33
N ASP A 277 8.54 -15.86 -5.46
CA ASP A 277 9.95 -15.66 -5.77
C ASP A 277 10.74 -16.98 -5.69
N THR A 278 11.40 -17.35 -6.78
CA THR A 278 12.09 -18.64 -6.93
C THR A 278 13.31 -18.56 -7.84
N GLY A 279 14.20 -19.52 -7.70
CA GLY A 279 15.48 -19.55 -8.40
C GLY A 279 16.63 -19.22 -7.46
N ALA A 280 17.78 -18.87 -8.03
CA ALA A 280 19.01 -18.60 -7.31
C ALA A 280 19.49 -17.18 -7.61
N HIS A 281 18.87 -16.20 -6.97
CA HIS A 281 19.12 -14.79 -7.24
C HIS A 281 18.88 -13.90 -6.01
N ILE A 282 19.07 -12.59 -6.17
CA ILE A 282 18.79 -11.58 -5.16
C ILE A 282 17.63 -10.71 -5.66
N SER A 283 16.66 -10.46 -4.79
CA SER A 283 15.54 -9.55 -5.04
C SER A 283 15.64 -8.35 -4.10
N ASN A 284 15.59 -7.14 -4.66
CA ASN A 284 15.72 -5.89 -3.91
C ASN A 284 14.39 -5.15 -3.89
N PHE A 285 13.97 -4.71 -2.70
CA PHE A 285 12.77 -3.93 -2.48
C PHE A 285 13.14 -2.66 -1.73
N SER A 286 12.84 -1.49 -2.30
CA SER A 286 13.11 -0.21 -1.66
C SER A 286 11.92 0.73 -1.76
N ARG A 287 11.43 1.21 -0.61
CA ARG A 287 10.30 2.16 -0.56
C ARG A 287 9.02 1.59 -1.18
N CYS A 288 8.75 0.32 -0.97
CA CYS A 288 7.62 -0.38 -1.58
C CYS A 288 6.46 -0.58 -0.60
N LEU A 289 5.26 -0.75 -1.16
CA LEU A 289 4.08 -1.22 -0.46
C LEU A 289 3.66 -2.58 -1.02
N ILE A 290 3.60 -3.61 -0.18
CA ILE A 290 3.05 -4.92 -0.53
C ILE A 290 1.82 -5.13 0.34
N ALA A 291 0.63 -4.95 -0.21
CA ALA A 291 -0.58 -4.83 0.60
C ALA A 291 -1.78 -5.62 0.10
N ASP A 292 -2.63 -6.10 1.01
CA ASP A 292 -3.96 -6.66 0.69
C ASP A 292 -3.94 -7.80 -0.33
N ASN A 293 -2.80 -8.48 -0.50
CA ASN A 293 -2.69 -9.64 -1.36
C ASN A 293 -3.19 -10.88 -0.60
N SER A 294 -3.73 -11.85 -1.32
CA SER A 294 -4.32 -13.04 -0.72
C SER A 294 -3.76 -14.32 -1.34
N ALA A 295 -3.46 -15.32 -0.51
CA ALA A 295 -3.06 -16.63 -0.99
C ALA A 295 -3.53 -17.79 -0.11
N VAL A 296 -3.26 -19.03 -0.51
CA VAL A 296 -3.29 -20.15 0.44
C VAL A 296 -2.10 -20.02 1.39
N GLY A 297 -0.88 -19.78 0.89
CA GLY A 297 0.29 -19.49 1.73
C GLY A 297 1.22 -18.44 1.13
N GLY A 298 1.79 -17.56 1.96
CA GLY A 298 2.53 -16.40 1.45
C GLY A 298 1.60 -15.38 0.81
N GLY A 299 0.70 -14.77 1.60
CA GLY A 299 -0.30 -13.82 1.08
C GLY A 299 0.33 -12.68 0.28
N GLY A 300 1.28 -11.97 0.90
CA GLY A 300 2.14 -11.01 0.24
C GLY A 300 3.20 -11.71 -0.60
N ILE A 301 4.10 -12.46 0.05
CA ILE A 301 5.27 -13.06 -0.61
C ILE A 301 5.44 -14.52 -0.19
N ASN A 302 5.75 -15.38 -1.17
CA ASN A 302 6.24 -16.74 -0.94
C ASN A 302 7.58 -16.93 -1.66
N SER A 303 8.64 -17.32 -0.94
CA SER A 303 9.96 -17.50 -1.55
C SER A 303 10.73 -18.76 -1.21
N ARG A 304 11.60 -19.18 -2.15
CA ARG A 304 12.34 -20.45 -2.12
C ARG A 304 13.77 -20.29 -1.59
N THR A 305 14.43 -21.42 -1.31
CA THR A 305 15.62 -21.47 -0.45
C THR A 305 16.87 -20.76 -0.97
N GLN A 306 17.00 -20.60 -2.29
CA GLN A 306 18.18 -19.95 -2.90
C GLN A 306 17.94 -18.46 -3.22
N VAL A 307 16.79 -17.92 -2.82
CA VAL A 307 16.45 -16.50 -2.94
C VAL A 307 16.94 -15.76 -1.70
N ILE A 308 17.52 -14.58 -1.94
CA ILE A 308 17.82 -13.59 -0.91
C ILE A 308 17.00 -12.34 -1.21
N GLU A 309 16.08 -11.99 -0.32
CA GLU A 309 15.27 -10.78 -0.43
C GLU A 309 15.83 -9.70 0.49
N LEU A 310 16.04 -8.50 -0.04
CA LEU A 310 16.57 -7.34 0.67
C LEU A 310 15.52 -6.23 0.67
N PHE A 311 14.93 -5.94 1.83
CA PHE A 311 13.94 -4.88 1.99
C PHE A 311 14.53 -3.69 2.74
N GLU A 312 14.33 -2.48 2.19
CA GLU A 312 14.67 -1.22 2.83
C GLU A 312 13.49 -0.24 2.73
N ASN A 313 13.01 0.30 3.86
CA ASN A 313 11.91 1.27 3.89
C ASN A 313 10.60 0.74 3.26
N CYS A 314 10.30 -0.54 3.44
CA CYS A 314 9.11 -1.17 2.85
C CYS A 314 8.03 -1.43 3.89
N THR A 315 6.77 -1.28 3.47
CA THR A 315 5.59 -1.68 4.26
C THR A 315 4.96 -2.94 3.64
N ILE A 316 4.76 -3.97 4.47
CA ILE A 316 4.04 -5.20 4.12
C ILE A 316 2.80 -5.28 5.01
N HIS A 317 1.62 -5.01 4.43
CA HIS A 317 0.41 -4.70 5.21
C HIS A 317 -0.83 -5.47 4.75
N GLY A 318 -1.71 -5.89 5.66
CA GLY A 318 -3.07 -6.33 5.30
C GLY A 318 -3.15 -7.58 4.43
N ASN A 319 -2.02 -8.26 4.18
CA ASN A 319 -2.03 -9.44 3.32
C ASN A 319 -2.68 -10.61 4.07
N THR A 320 -3.34 -11.50 3.34
CA THR A 320 -4.09 -12.62 3.90
C THR A 320 -3.59 -13.96 3.38
N ALA A 321 -3.54 -14.97 4.25
CA ALA A 321 -3.28 -16.36 3.84
C ALA A 321 -4.30 -17.30 4.48
N THR A 322 -4.73 -18.34 3.79
CA THR A 322 -5.57 -19.38 4.41
C THR A 322 -4.77 -20.49 5.11
N ASP A 323 -3.43 -20.44 5.07
CA ASP A 323 -2.52 -21.33 5.79
C ASP A 323 -1.52 -20.47 6.59
N VAL A 324 -0.28 -20.26 6.14
CA VAL A 324 0.75 -19.52 6.90
C VAL A 324 1.44 -18.41 6.11
N GLY A 325 2.08 -17.50 6.85
CA GLY A 325 2.92 -16.41 6.32
C GLY A 325 2.12 -15.47 5.44
N ALA A 326 1.04 -14.90 5.99
CA ALA A 326 0.22 -13.95 5.25
C ALA A 326 1.03 -12.76 4.74
N GLY A 327 2.00 -12.24 5.51
CA GLY A 327 2.97 -11.27 5.01
C GLY A 327 4.02 -11.92 4.11
N ILE A 328 5.03 -12.56 4.72
CA ILE A 328 6.15 -13.22 4.02
C ILE A 328 6.28 -14.66 4.52
N ASN A 329 6.22 -15.62 3.60
CA ASN A 329 6.61 -17.01 3.84
C ASN A 329 7.88 -17.34 3.06
N THR A 330 8.94 -17.83 3.70
CA THR A 330 10.20 -18.11 3.00
C THR A 330 10.92 -19.37 3.48
N ASN A 331 11.58 -20.04 2.54
CA ASN A 331 12.64 -21.03 2.81
C ASN A 331 14.06 -20.44 2.61
N GLY A 332 14.16 -19.19 2.14
CA GLY A 332 15.39 -18.48 1.78
C GLY A 332 15.86 -17.52 2.87
N THR A 333 16.54 -16.45 2.49
CA THR A 333 16.96 -15.39 3.43
C THR A 333 16.21 -14.11 3.14
N VAL A 334 15.69 -13.46 4.17
CA VAL A 334 15.01 -12.16 4.09
C VAL A 334 15.67 -11.21 5.06
N ASP A 335 16.24 -10.12 4.55
CA ASP A 335 16.79 -9.03 5.35
C ASP A 335 15.78 -7.86 5.33
N LEU A 336 15.26 -7.50 6.49
CA LEU A 336 14.34 -6.37 6.71
C LEU A 336 15.10 -5.25 7.42
N ALA A 337 15.23 -4.10 6.77
CA ALA A 337 15.85 -2.91 7.33
C ALA A 337 14.88 -1.71 7.21
N ASN A 338 14.53 -1.08 8.33
CA ASN A 338 13.57 0.03 8.31
C ASN A 338 12.24 -0.40 7.67
N CYS A 339 11.72 -1.57 8.02
CA CYS A 339 10.48 -2.07 7.44
C CYS A 339 9.33 -2.02 8.46
N THR A 340 8.11 -2.00 7.95
CA THR A 340 6.90 -2.17 8.77
C THR A 340 6.12 -3.36 8.24
N VAL A 341 5.99 -4.42 9.02
CA VAL A 341 5.20 -5.62 8.68
C VAL A 341 4.00 -5.65 9.63
N SER A 342 2.82 -5.32 9.11
CA SER A 342 1.66 -5.10 9.97
C SER A 342 0.34 -5.64 9.44
N ASP A 343 -0.58 -5.98 10.33
CA ASP A 343 -1.97 -6.32 10.00
C ASP A 343 -2.13 -7.47 8.98
N ASN A 344 -1.13 -8.33 8.85
CA ASN A 344 -1.24 -9.51 7.98
C ASN A 344 -1.97 -10.63 8.72
N VAL A 345 -2.92 -11.30 8.07
CA VAL A 345 -3.81 -12.27 8.70
C VAL A 345 -3.72 -13.64 8.06
N SER A 346 -3.38 -14.67 8.83
CA SER A 346 -3.35 -16.05 8.36
C SER A 346 -4.40 -16.94 9.04
N ASP A 347 -5.12 -17.77 8.29
CA ASP A 347 -6.01 -18.82 8.82
C ASP A 347 -5.21 -20.12 9.07
N SER A 348 -4.15 -20.02 9.87
CA SER A 348 -3.20 -21.11 10.09
C SER A 348 -3.73 -22.15 11.07
N ASP A 349 -3.94 -23.38 10.60
CA ASP A 349 -4.08 -24.57 11.46
C ASP A 349 -2.73 -25.04 12.04
N ALA A 350 -1.61 -24.52 11.52
CA ALA A 350 -0.28 -24.86 12.02
C ALA A 350 -0.03 -24.23 13.41
N PRO A 351 0.26 -25.02 14.47
CA PRO A 351 0.41 -24.49 15.83
C PRO A 351 1.48 -23.41 15.99
N ASN A 352 2.48 -23.40 15.10
CA ASN A 352 3.63 -22.50 15.13
C ASN A 352 3.73 -21.55 13.91
N GLY A 353 2.75 -21.52 13.00
CA GLY A 353 2.78 -20.64 11.82
C GLY A 353 2.75 -19.15 12.15
N GLY A 354 3.57 -18.35 11.47
CA GLY A 354 3.55 -16.89 11.61
C GLY A 354 2.55 -16.27 10.64
N ALA A 355 1.83 -15.23 11.06
CA ALA A 355 0.98 -14.45 10.18
C ALA A 355 1.77 -13.37 9.44
N GLY A 356 2.65 -12.65 10.14
CA GLY A 356 3.53 -11.65 9.52
C GLY A 356 4.66 -12.31 8.75
N LEU A 357 5.58 -12.93 9.48
CA LEU A 357 6.76 -13.62 8.98
C LEU A 357 6.67 -15.10 9.31
N ASN A 358 6.76 -15.96 8.31
CA ASN A 358 6.83 -17.40 8.49
C ASN A 358 8.09 -17.97 7.85
N SER A 359 8.95 -18.56 8.69
CA SER A 359 10.06 -19.35 8.22
C SER A 359 9.59 -20.77 7.94
N PHE A 360 9.81 -21.26 6.72
CA PHE A 360 9.52 -22.64 6.37
C PHE A 360 10.81 -23.47 6.34
N GLY A 361 10.79 -24.59 7.09
CA GLY A 361 11.83 -25.61 7.10
C GLY A 361 11.58 -26.68 6.04
N GLY A 362 12.46 -26.74 5.04
CA GLY A 362 12.50 -27.80 4.04
C GLY A 362 13.03 -29.14 4.57
N MET A 363 13.26 -30.09 3.67
CA MET A 363 13.86 -31.38 4.01
C MET A 363 15.40 -31.23 4.12
N ALA A 364 15.96 -31.44 5.30
CA ALA A 364 17.39 -31.40 5.63
C ALA A 364 18.12 -30.05 5.42
N PHE A 365 18.18 -29.23 6.49
CA PHE A 365 19.04 -28.04 6.67
C PHE A 365 18.72 -26.76 5.87
N GLU A 366 17.66 -26.76 5.06
CA GLU A 366 17.17 -25.57 4.36
C GLU A 366 16.05 -24.93 5.18
N ILE A 367 16.36 -23.88 5.93
CA ILE A 367 15.38 -23.18 6.79
C ILE A 367 15.41 -21.70 6.43
N GLY A 368 14.22 -21.13 6.25
CA GLY A 368 14.04 -19.69 6.14
C GLY A 368 14.77 -18.94 7.25
N THR A 369 15.43 -17.83 6.92
CA THR A 369 16.09 -16.98 7.90
C THR A 369 15.67 -15.54 7.68
N PHE A 370 15.16 -14.91 8.74
CA PHE A 370 14.85 -13.48 8.76
C PHE A 370 15.95 -12.75 9.53
N ARG A 371 16.41 -11.63 9.00
CA ARG A 371 17.30 -10.71 9.72
C ARG A 371 16.63 -9.35 9.80
N LEU A 372 16.53 -8.80 10.99
CA LEU A 372 15.72 -7.62 11.26
C LEU A 372 16.57 -6.53 11.90
N GLY A 373 16.54 -5.33 11.34
CA GLY A 373 17.10 -4.14 11.95
C GLY A 373 16.14 -2.96 11.79
N ASN A 374 15.95 -2.21 12.86
CA ASN A 374 15.10 -1.03 12.86
C ASN A 374 13.69 -1.29 12.26
N THR A 375 13.09 -2.44 12.55
CA THR A 375 11.87 -2.93 11.89
C THR A 375 10.71 -3.06 12.87
N ILE A 376 9.51 -2.70 12.44
CA ILE A 376 8.25 -2.86 13.18
C ILE A 376 7.52 -4.12 12.73
N LEU A 377 7.01 -4.87 13.70
CA LEU A 377 6.16 -6.05 13.53
C LEU A 377 4.92 -5.89 14.44
N ALA A 378 3.75 -5.62 13.89
CA ALA A 378 2.56 -5.40 14.72
C ALA A 378 1.22 -5.76 14.09
N GLY A 379 0.25 -6.17 14.88
CA GLY A 379 -1.11 -6.45 14.41
C GLY A 379 -1.19 -7.67 13.48
N ASN A 380 -0.15 -8.50 13.36
CA ASN A 380 -0.21 -9.68 12.50
C ASN A 380 -0.91 -10.83 13.23
N LEU A 381 -2.03 -11.33 12.68
CA LEU A 381 -2.95 -12.21 13.41
C LEU A 381 -3.08 -13.60 12.79
N VAL A 382 -3.16 -14.63 13.63
CA VAL A 382 -3.65 -15.95 13.22
C VAL A 382 -5.12 -16.11 13.62
N ASN A 383 -5.99 -16.39 12.65
CA ASN A 383 -7.39 -16.76 12.89
C ASN A 383 -7.49 -18.29 12.86
N ALA A 384 -7.37 -18.99 14.00
CA ALA A 384 -7.34 -20.45 13.99
C ALA A 384 -8.76 -21.05 13.82
N GLN A 385 -9.07 -21.69 12.69
CA GLN A 385 -10.36 -22.38 12.46
C GLN A 385 -10.54 -23.76 13.16
N ALA A 386 -9.83 -24.05 14.26
CA ALA A 386 -9.94 -25.34 14.96
C ALA A 386 -10.51 -25.25 16.42
N VAL A 387 -11.77 -24.78 16.58
CA VAL A 387 -12.75 -25.05 17.68
C VAL A 387 -12.41 -24.64 19.15
N PRO A 388 -13.32 -24.01 19.95
CA PRO A 388 -14.06 -22.73 19.86
C PRO A 388 -13.42 -21.59 20.76
N PRO A 389 -14.08 -20.42 20.92
CA PRO A 389 -13.57 -19.12 20.49
C PRO A 389 -12.32 -18.65 21.28
N ASP A 390 -11.12 -18.95 20.79
CA ASP A 390 -9.97 -18.14 21.16
C ASP A 390 -9.90 -16.97 20.18
N LEU A 391 -9.83 -15.76 20.72
CA LEU A 391 -9.67 -14.53 19.94
C LEU A 391 -8.44 -14.64 19.03
N PRO A 392 -8.43 -14.00 17.84
CA PRO A 392 -7.25 -13.96 16.97
C PRO A 392 -5.99 -13.60 17.77
N ALA A 393 -4.97 -14.45 17.65
CA ALA A 393 -3.72 -14.30 18.41
C ALA A 393 -2.68 -13.55 17.57
N VAL A 394 -2.04 -12.55 18.17
CA VAL A 394 -0.90 -11.87 17.55
C VAL A 394 0.25 -12.86 17.38
N ARG A 395 0.69 -13.03 16.13
CA ARG A 395 1.65 -14.03 15.65
C ARG A 395 2.53 -13.39 14.58
N ASN A 396 3.30 -12.38 14.97
CA ASN A 396 4.21 -11.67 14.07
C ASN A 396 5.21 -12.61 13.42
N CYS A 397 5.78 -13.53 14.20
CA CYS A 397 6.73 -14.51 13.71
C CYS A 397 6.25 -15.94 13.99
N GLY A 398 6.61 -16.84 13.08
CA GLY A 398 6.42 -18.26 13.29
C GLY A 398 7.30 -19.11 12.38
N CYS A 399 7.20 -20.41 12.56
CA CYS A 399 7.96 -21.34 11.78
C CYS A 399 7.15 -22.62 11.54
N THR A 400 7.19 -23.12 10.32
CA THR A 400 6.53 -24.36 9.89
C THR A 400 7.49 -25.22 9.07
N GLY A 401 7.10 -26.48 8.82
CA GLY A 401 7.90 -27.40 8.00
C GLY A 401 9.10 -28.05 8.71
N GLY A 402 9.26 -29.37 8.51
CA GLY A 402 10.51 -30.10 8.69
C GLY A 402 11.12 -30.23 10.10
N THR A 403 12.20 -31.00 10.20
CA THR A 403 13.05 -31.07 11.40
C THR A 403 14.03 -29.90 11.40
N GLY A 404 13.96 -29.01 12.38
CA GLY A 404 14.81 -27.81 12.47
C GLY A 404 14.04 -26.54 12.77
N CYS A 405 12.72 -26.60 12.61
CA CYS A 405 11.85 -25.54 13.09
C CYS A 405 11.91 -25.45 14.62
N SER A 406 12.36 -24.31 15.13
CA SER A 406 12.49 -24.02 16.56
C SER A 406 12.17 -22.55 16.76
N PRO A 407 11.11 -22.20 17.51
CA PRO A 407 10.68 -20.82 17.68
C PRO A 407 11.86 -19.91 18.02
N GLY A 408 12.02 -18.82 17.27
CA GLY A 408 13.08 -17.82 17.48
C GLY A 408 14.43 -18.10 16.82
N ALA A 409 14.79 -19.35 16.53
CA ALA A 409 16.12 -19.68 16.01
C ALA A 409 16.35 -19.19 14.56
N GLN A 410 15.29 -18.81 13.85
CA GLN A 410 15.32 -18.33 12.46
C GLN A 410 15.33 -16.81 12.36
N TYR A 411 15.25 -16.10 13.49
CA TYR A 411 15.10 -14.65 13.55
C TYR A 411 16.36 -14.04 14.17
N VAL A 412 17.13 -13.34 13.34
CA VAL A 412 18.37 -12.68 13.75
C VAL A 412 18.12 -11.19 13.90
N SER A 413 18.13 -10.70 15.13
CA SER A 413 18.01 -9.26 15.38
C SER A 413 19.36 -8.55 15.30
N PHE A 414 19.39 -7.46 14.53
CA PHE A 414 20.46 -6.46 14.52
C PHE A 414 20.18 -5.27 15.45
N GLY A 415 19.08 -5.32 16.22
CA GLY A 415 18.69 -4.28 17.17
C GLY A 415 17.68 -3.28 16.64
N PHE A 416 17.16 -2.47 17.56
CA PHE A 416 16.21 -1.38 17.34
C PHE A 416 14.90 -1.83 16.69
N ASN A 417 14.53 -3.10 16.80
CA ASN A 417 13.25 -3.58 16.30
C ASN A 417 12.14 -3.38 17.33
N LEU A 418 10.90 -3.31 16.88
CA LEU A 418 9.73 -3.20 17.74
C LEU A 418 8.71 -4.27 17.34
N GLU A 419 8.33 -5.14 18.28
CA GLU A 419 7.19 -6.05 18.13
C GLU A 419 6.12 -5.82 19.22
N ASP A 420 4.84 -5.82 18.82
CA ASP A 420 3.67 -5.67 19.72
C ASP A 420 3.34 -6.94 20.53
N ALA A 421 4.16 -7.98 20.38
CA ALA A 421 4.07 -9.25 21.09
C ALA A 421 5.47 -9.77 21.45
N GLU A 422 5.61 -11.04 21.80
CA GLU A 422 6.92 -11.69 22.04
C GLU A 422 7.06 -12.96 21.19
N THR A 423 6.77 -12.84 19.89
CA THR A 423 6.67 -14.02 19.00
C THR A 423 7.94 -14.25 18.20
N CYS A 424 8.73 -13.19 17.98
CA CYS A 424 9.96 -13.23 17.19
C CYS A 424 11.20 -13.50 18.07
N THR A 425 11.08 -13.41 19.40
CA THR A 425 12.16 -13.61 20.38
C THR A 425 13.37 -12.68 20.15
N LEU A 426 13.09 -11.42 19.84
CA LEU A 426 14.10 -10.42 19.54
C LEU A 426 14.98 -10.13 20.77
N GLN A 427 16.31 -10.14 20.58
CA GLN A 427 17.32 -9.99 21.66
C GLN A 427 18.49 -9.08 21.26
N GLY A 428 18.33 -8.33 20.17
CA GLY A 428 19.27 -7.32 19.72
C GLY A 428 19.31 -6.11 20.65
N THR A 429 20.22 -5.18 20.33
CA THR A 429 20.37 -3.95 21.12
C THR A 429 19.12 -3.09 20.97
N GLN A 430 18.50 -2.69 22.09
CA GLN A 430 17.33 -1.81 22.11
C GLN A 430 16.13 -2.34 21.30
N ASP A 431 16.01 -3.66 21.15
CA ASP A 431 14.73 -4.22 20.71
C ASP A 431 13.66 -3.97 21.78
N LEU A 432 12.45 -3.64 21.32
CA LEU A 432 11.26 -3.44 22.10
C LEU A 432 10.30 -4.59 21.80
N THR A 433 10.03 -5.43 22.79
CA THR A 433 9.08 -6.53 22.67
C THR A 433 7.85 -6.25 23.54
N ASN A 434 6.70 -6.76 23.13
CA ASN A 434 5.41 -6.53 23.80
C ASN A 434 5.09 -5.04 23.95
N ALA A 435 5.38 -4.25 22.92
CA ALA A 435 5.18 -2.81 22.89
C ALA A 435 4.37 -2.42 21.65
N ASP A 436 3.26 -1.70 21.82
CA ASP A 436 2.50 -1.18 20.68
C ASP A 436 3.34 -0.12 19.94
N PRO A 437 3.66 -0.31 18.64
CA PRO A 437 4.38 0.70 17.86
C PRO A 437 3.56 1.94 17.58
N GLN A 438 2.27 1.93 17.88
CA GLN A 438 1.41 3.04 17.59
C GLN A 438 1.53 3.40 16.10
N LEU A 439 1.01 2.51 15.25
CA LEU A 439 0.89 2.73 13.80
C LEU A 439 -0.50 3.24 13.41
N SER A 440 -0.55 4.28 12.57
CA SER A 440 -1.78 4.79 11.96
C SER A 440 -2.42 3.76 11.02
N PRO A 441 -3.71 3.92 10.64
CA PRO A 441 -4.24 3.31 9.42
C PRO A 441 -3.33 3.59 8.21
N LEU A 442 -3.37 2.70 7.23
CA LEU A 442 -2.59 2.86 6.00
C LEU A 442 -3.14 4.07 5.21
N ALA A 443 -2.34 5.12 5.03
CA ALA A 443 -2.78 6.35 4.37
C ALA A 443 -1.62 7.12 3.71
N PHE A 444 -1.96 8.13 2.90
CA PHE A 444 -0.99 9.01 2.27
C PHE A 444 -0.54 10.12 3.24
N PHE A 445 0.73 10.09 3.63
CA PHE A 445 1.35 11.10 4.50
C PHE A 445 2.40 11.93 3.73
N GLY A 446 2.09 12.34 2.50
CA GLY A 446 2.96 13.20 1.67
C GLY A 446 3.90 12.47 0.69
N GLY A 447 3.76 11.15 0.51
CA GLY A 447 4.43 10.38 -0.54
C GLY A 447 3.47 9.83 -1.60
N ASN A 448 4.01 9.17 -2.64
CA ASN A 448 3.22 8.55 -3.72
C ASN A 448 2.61 7.20 -3.35
N LEU A 449 2.98 6.63 -2.20
CA LEU A 449 2.44 5.37 -1.69
C LEU A 449 1.82 5.58 -0.31
N PRO A 450 0.73 4.87 0.02
CA PRO A 450 0.26 4.78 1.38
C PRO A 450 1.34 4.20 2.30
N SER A 451 1.41 4.69 3.54
CA SER A 451 2.38 4.30 4.55
C SER A 451 1.72 4.22 5.92
N ARG A 452 2.39 3.57 6.88
CA ARG A 452 1.94 3.44 8.27
C ARG A 452 2.67 4.50 9.09
N GLY A 453 2.00 5.61 9.38
CA GLY A 453 2.56 6.68 10.17
C GLY A 453 2.75 6.27 11.63
N VAL A 454 3.74 6.85 12.30
CA VAL A 454 3.95 6.67 13.74
C VAL A 454 3.47 7.89 14.52
N ASN A 455 2.85 7.66 15.67
CA ASN A 455 2.44 8.73 16.59
C ASN A 455 3.68 9.38 17.22
N PRO A 456 3.76 10.72 17.41
CA PRO A 456 4.92 11.37 18.04
C PRO A 456 5.30 10.86 19.44
N ARG A 457 4.36 10.25 20.17
CA ARG A 457 4.62 9.66 21.50
C ARG A 457 4.92 8.17 21.46
N SER A 458 4.95 7.60 20.26
CA SER A 458 5.30 6.20 20.07
C SER A 458 6.73 5.96 20.50
N LEU A 459 6.99 4.79 21.07
CA LEU A 459 8.36 4.29 21.25
C LEU A 459 9.08 4.04 19.91
N ALA A 460 8.35 4.00 18.79
CA ALA A 460 8.93 3.96 17.46
C ALA A 460 9.44 5.32 16.99
N THR A 461 8.86 6.43 17.45
CA THR A 461 9.32 7.78 17.08
C THR A 461 10.64 8.07 17.77
N ASP A 462 11.65 8.47 16.98
CA ASP A 462 13.03 8.67 17.39
C ASP A 462 13.64 7.46 18.14
N GLY A 463 13.02 6.27 18.01
CA GLY A 463 13.35 5.06 18.78
C GLY A 463 14.45 4.19 18.16
N GLY A 464 14.86 4.51 16.93
CA GLY A 464 15.82 3.76 16.15
C GLY A 464 17.28 4.16 16.42
N THR A 465 18.10 4.16 15.38
CA THR A 465 19.51 4.53 15.49
C THR A 465 20.03 5.29 14.28
N ASN A 466 20.79 6.36 14.55
CA ASN A 466 21.52 7.11 13.51
C ASN A 466 22.85 6.45 13.11
N ALA A 467 23.16 5.26 13.63
CA ALA A 467 24.46 4.62 13.45
C ALA A 467 24.55 3.85 12.11
N GLY A 468 25.65 4.07 11.38
CA GLY A 468 25.99 3.29 10.19
C GLY A 468 24.98 3.46 9.05
N SER A 469 24.76 2.41 8.26
CA SER A 469 23.77 2.38 7.18
C SER A 469 22.36 1.99 7.67
N VAL A 470 22.11 1.96 8.98
CA VAL A 470 20.82 1.55 9.55
C VAL A 470 19.77 2.66 9.39
N CYS A 471 20.19 3.92 9.33
CA CYS A 471 19.31 5.08 9.08
C CYS A 471 19.52 5.57 7.63
N PRO A 472 18.70 5.12 6.66
CA PRO A 472 18.81 5.56 5.28
C PRO A 472 18.43 7.04 5.14
N ALA A 473 18.89 7.68 4.06
CA ALA A 473 18.70 9.13 3.86
C ALA A 473 17.23 9.54 3.66
N VAL A 474 16.37 8.59 3.29
CA VAL A 474 14.94 8.80 3.08
C VAL A 474 14.12 7.63 3.61
N ASP A 475 12.85 7.86 3.90
CA ASP A 475 11.86 6.85 4.30
C ASP A 475 11.09 6.25 3.10
N GLN A 476 10.03 5.48 3.34
CA GLN A 476 9.18 4.88 2.30
C GLN A 476 8.62 5.95 1.33
N ARG A 477 8.30 7.13 1.83
CA ARG A 477 7.71 8.22 1.04
C ARG A 477 8.76 8.96 0.21
N GLY A 478 10.04 8.73 0.48
CA GLY A 478 11.14 9.50 -0.07
C GLY A 478 11.42 10.78 0.72
N LEU A 479 10.87 10.93 1.94
CA LEU A 479 11.11 12.09 2.81
C LEU A 479 12.38 11.88 3.64
N PRO A 480 13.11 12.95 4.02
CA PRO A 480 14.41 12.84 4.69
C PRO A 480 14.36 12.11 6.04
N ARG A 481 15.45 11.40 6.39
CA ARG A 481 15.77 10.89 7.75
C ARG A 481 17.24 11.20 8.13
N PRO A 482 17.59 11.32 9.43
CA PRO A 482 16.69 11.40 10.57
C PRO A 482 16.06 12.81 10.70
N VAL A 483 14.84 12.88 11.22
CA VAL A 483 14.12 14.10 11.59
C VAL A 483 13.67 13.98 13.04
N ASP A 484 13.66 15.09 13.77
CA ASP A 484 13.15 15.16 15.14
C ASP A 484 11.62 15.02 15.12
N GLY A 485 11.15 13.79 15.34
CA GLY A 485 9.76 13.38 15.21
C GLY A 485 8.96 13.61 16.49
N ASP A 486 9.58 13.54 17.66
CA ASP A 486 8.95 13.73 18.98
C ASP A 486 9.01 15.18 19.50
N GLY A 487 9.85 16.03 18.89
CA GLY A 487 9.99 17.45 19.20
C GLY A 487 10.91 17.74 20.39
N ASP A 488 11.74 16.80 20.82
CA ASP A 488 12.67 16.97 21.94
C ASP A 488 13.98 17.69 21.55
N SER A 489 14.11 18.11 20.28
CA SER A 489 15.30 18.72 19.66
C SER A 489 16.44 17.76 19.34
N VAL A 490 16.21 16.44 19.32
CA VAL A 490 17.18 15.39 18.99
C VAL A 490 16.67 14.48 17.88
N ALA A 491 17.03 14.79 16.63
CA ALA A 491 16.69 13.94 15.49
C ALA A 491 17.36 12.55 15.56
N THR A 492 16.55 11.50 15.64
CA THR A 492 16.93 10.08 15.54
C THR A 492 16.02 9.38 14.55
N CYS A 493 16.56 8.44 13.76
CA CYS A 493 15.70 7.68 12.85
C CYS A 493 14.59 6.96 13.64
N ASP A 494 13.36 7.03 13.15
CA ASP A 494 12.25 6.23 13.66
C ASP A 494 12.48 4.75 13.39
N ILE A 495 11.88 3.88 14.21
CA ILE A 495 11.78 2.45 13.91
C ILE A 495 10.77 2.26 12.78
N GLY A 496 11.10 1.43 11.78
CA GLY A 496 10.20 1.06 10.69
C GLY A 496 10.34 1.89 9.41
N ALA A 497 9.37 1.74 8.50
CA ALA A 497 9.43 2.28 7.13
C ALA A 497 9.12 3.77 7.01
N TYR A 498 8.61 4.37 8.09
CA TYR A 498 8.12 5.73 8.14
C TYR A 498 9.05 6.59 8.99
N GLU A 499 9.35 7.81 8.53
CA GLU A 499 10.01 8.84 9.34
C GLU A 499 9.10 10.01 9.62
N ARG A 500 8.68 10.19 10.85
CA ARG A 500 7.84 11.29 11.24
C ARG A 500 8.53 12.62 10.94
N GLN A 501 7.90 13.42 10.09
CA GLN A 501 8.39 14.74 9.77
C GLN A 501 7.95 15.73 10.86
N ALA A 502 8.61 16.88 10.98
CA ALA A 502 8.13 17.97 11.83
C ALA A 502 7.98 19.26 10.99
N PRO A 503 6.76 19.86 10.90
CA PRO A 503 5.47 19.31 11.33
C PRO A 503 4.98 18.23 10.35
N ASP A 504 4.75 16.99 10.82
CA ASP A 504 4.10 15.95 10.00
C ASP A 504 2.64 16.29 9.76
N MET A 505 2.08 15.75 8.66
CA MET A 505 0.66 15.76 8.41
C MET A 505 -0.07 14.91 9.43
N LEU A 506 0.50 13.81 9.97
CA LEU A 506 -0.16 13.03 11.02
C LEU A 506 -0.02 13.69 12.41
N VAL A 507 -1.17 14.08 12.98
CA VAL A 507 -1.26 14.70 14.32
C VAL A 507 -1.55 13.66 15.38
N PHE A 508 -2.58 12.84 15.20
CA PHE A 508 -2.99 11.79 16.14
C PHE A 508 -3.79 10.71 15.41
N TYR A 509 -3.85 9.51 15.98
CA TYR A 509 -4.86 8.51 15.66
C TYR A 509 -5.06 7.58 16.86
N ASP A 510 -6.25 6.98 16.97
CA ASP A 510 -6.63 6.18 18.12
C ASP A 510 -5.92 4.83 18.22
N ASP A 511 -5.85 4.32 19.44
CA ASP A 511 -5.29 3.03 19.84
C ASP A 511 -6.35 1.99 20.17
N TRP A 512 -7.59 2.18 19.71
CA TRP A 512 -8.68 1.33 20.13
C TRP A 512 -8.54 -0.08 19.60
N GLU A 513 -8.03 -0.26 18.38
CA GLU A 513 -7.83 -1.55 17.69
C GLU A 513 -6.98 -2.58 18.44
N ILE A 514 -6.24 -2.17 19.48
CA ILE A 514 -5.50 -3.06 20.39
C ILE A 514 -6.17 -3.23 21.77
N GLY A 515 -7.36 -2.67 21.95
CA GLY A 515 -8.14 -2.66 23.19
C GLY A 515 -7.66 -1.63 24.23
N ASP A 516 -6.93 -0.59 23.82
CA ASP A 516 -6.29 0.39 24.71
C ASP A 516 -6.83 1.83 24.50
N SER A 517 -6.50 2.74 25.41
CA SER A 517 -6.76 4.18 25.32
C SER A 517 -5.58 5.01 25.89
N SER A 518 -4.40 4.41 25.99
CA SER A 518 -3.20 5.00 26.57
C SER A 518 -2.57 6.10 25.73
N ARG A 519 -2.91 6.20 24.43
CA ARG A 519 -2.50 7.34 23.57
C ARG A 519 -3.19 8.63 23.94
N TRP A 520 -4.39 8.53 24.48
CA TRP A 520 -5.15 9.69 24.91
C TRP A 520 -4.51 10.26 26.18
N LEU A 521 -4.34 11.58 26.24
CA LEU A 521 -3.80 12.29 27.40
C LEU A 521 -4.59 11.95 28.67
N ASP A 522 -5.91 11.83 28.54
CA ASP A 522 -6.81 11.50 29.63
C ASP A 522 -8.08 10.83 29.09
N VAL A 523 -8.68 9.97 29.92
CA VAL A 523 -9.97 9.33 29.66
C VAL A 523 -10.89 9.66 30.83
N VAL A 524 -11.86 10.53 30.56
CA VAL A 524 -12.75 11.07 31.58
C VAL A 524 -14.07 10.31 31.54
N SER A 525 -14.51 9.80 32.70
CA SER A 525 -15.85 9.29 32.92
C SER A 525 -16.41 9.84 34.23
N GLU A 526 -17.42 10.71 34.14
CA GLU A 526 -18.13 11.25 35.29
C GLU A 526 -19.23 10.28 35.79
N PRO A 527 -19.74 10.42 37.03
CA PRO A 527 -20.69 9.46 37.61
C PRO A 527 -21.90 9.20 36.73
N GLY A 528 -22.23 7.93 36.46
CA GLY A 528 -23.36 7.59 35.58
C GLY A 528 -23.04 7.68 34.08
N THR A 529 -21.78 7.84 33.73
CA THR A 529 -21.27 7.62 32.37
C THR A 529 -20.14 6.62 32.38
N ALA A 530 -19.82 6.05 31.23
CA ALA A 530 -18.65 5.21 31.04
C ALA A 530 -18.05 5.48 29.66
N LEU A 531 -16.72 5.38 29.58
CA LEU A 531 -15.99 5.38 28.33
C LEU A 531 -15.20 4.07 28.26
N ASN A 532 -15.54 3.20 27.32
CA ASN A 532 -14.97 1.86 27.24
C ASN A 532 -14.48 1.57 25.82
N VAL A 533 -13.27 1.04 25.70
CA VAL A 533 -12.78 0.44 24.45
C VAL A 533 -13.14 -1.05 24.48
N ASN A 534 -13.89 -1.54 23.49
CA ASN A 534 -14.36 -2.92 23.47
C ASN A 534 -14.74 -3.40 22.06
N ASP A 535 -14.81 -4.72 21.90
CA ASP A 535 -15.01 -5.40 20.62
C ASP A 535 -16.43 -5.26 20.07
N VAL A 536 -17.43 -5.14 20.94
CA VAL A 536 -18.83 -4.92 20.52
C VAL A 536 -19.07 -3.50 19.99
N SER A 537 -18.13 -2.58 20.19
CA SER A 537 -18.18 -1.19 19.73
C SER A 537 -17.47 -0.96 18.42
N ALA A 538 -16.76 -1.98 17.92
CA ALA A 538 -16.05 -1.94 16.65
C ALA A 538 -17.04 -1.72 15.50
N MET A 539 -16.77 -0.73 14.66
CA MET A 539 -17.46 -0.46 13.41
C MET A 539 -16.66 -1.00 12.24
N THR A 540 -15.35 -0.85 12.33
CA THR A 540 -14.33 -1.52 11.52
C THR A 540 -13.34 -2.19 12.47
N GLY A 541 -12.45 -3.03 11.95
CA GLY A 541 -11.42 -3.62 12.80
C GLY A 541 -11.97 -4.47 13.96
N ARG A 542 -11.34 -4.35 15.13
CA ARG A 542 -11.53 -5.24 16.28
C ARG A 542 -12.13 -4.54 17.48
N PHE A 543 -11.90 -3.24 17.68
CA PHE A 543 -12.30 -2.57 18.92
C PHE A 543 -12.64 -1.10 18.64
N GLY A 544 -13.80 -0.66 19.09
CA GLY A 544 -14.21 0.75 19.04
C GLY A 544 -14.40 1.34 20.43
N LEU A 545 -14.69 2.63 20.47
CA LEU A 545 -14.98 3.37 21.70
C LEU A 545 -16.49 3.48 21.94
N GLU A 546 -16.95 3.03 23.11
CA GLU A 546 -18.30 3.24 23.62
C GLU A 546 -18.34 4.40 24.63
N ALA A 547 -19.22 5.38 24.39
CA ALA A 547 -19.57 6.41 25.38
C ALA A 547 -21.01 6.20 25.90
N THR A 548 -21.12 5.59 27.07
CA THR A 548 -22.41 5.26 27.71
C THR A 548 -22.98 6.43 28.52
N LEU A 549 -24.28 6.65 28.37
CA LEU A 549 -25.09 7.63 29.10
C LEU A 549 -26.20 6.94 29.88
N THR A 550 -26.35 7.28 31.16
CA THR A 550 -27.41 6.72 32.03
C THR A 550 -28.50 7.73 32.41
N GLY A 551 -28.66 8.81 31.64
CA GLY A 551 -29.70 9.82 31.86
C GLY A 551 -29.26 11.03 32.70
N THR A 552 -27.95 11.18 32.94
CA THR A 552 -27.35 12.32 33.64
C THR A 552 -26.81 13.37 32.65
N THR A 553 -26.38 14.53 33.17
CA THR A 553 -25.73 15.59 32.37
C THR A 553 -24.21 15.46 32.32
N ASP A 554 -23.71 14.34 32.83
CA ASP A 554 -22.30 14.07 33.06
C ASP A 554 -21.59 13.71 31.74
N ARG A 555 -20.26 13.70 31.77
CA ARG A 555 -19.40 13.64 30.59
C ARG A 555 -18.58 12.35 30.56
N ALA A 556 -18.46 11.76 29.37
CA ALA A 556 -17.56 10.66 29.08
C ALA A 556 -16.81 10.95 27.78
N TYR A 557 -15.51 11.26 27.86
CA TYR A 557 -14.72 11.63 26.68
C TYR A 557 -13.23 11.33 26.88
N ALA A 558 -12.54 11.07 25.77
CA ALA A 558 -11.09 10.97 25.71
C ALA A 558 -10.48 12.32 25.27
N VAL A 559 -9.24 12.58 25.65
CA VAL A 559 -8.53 13.84 25.45
C VAL A 559 -7.28 13.63 24.60
N ASP A 560 -7.14 14.41 23.53
CA ASP A 560 -5.98 14.41 22.63
C ASP A 560 -5.35 15.81 22.65
N ASP A 561 -4.07 15.92 22.98
CA ASP A 561 -3.30 17.17 23.04
C ASP A 561 -2.18 17.24 21.98
N SER A 562 -2.21 16.32 21.01
CA SER A 562 -1.22 16.22 19.93
C SER A 562 -1.24 17.35 18.91
N PRO A 563 -2.37 18.05 18.66
CA PRO A 563 -2.37 19.26 17.83
C PRO A 563 -1.41 20.36 18.30
N ALA A 564 -1.08 20.42 19.61
CA ALA A 564 0.03 21.22 20.16
C ALA A 564 0.28 22.59 19.47
N ALA A 565 -0.76 23.43 19.43
CA ALA A 565 -0.80 24.76 18.80
C ALA A 565 -0.88 24.78 17.26
N ASP A 566 -1.65 23.88 16.65
CA ASP A 566 -1.89 23.85 15.21
C ASP A 566 -2.86 24.93 14.70
N THR A 567 -2.50 25.53 13.56
CA THR A 567 -3.32 26.53 12.86
C THR A 567 -4.27 25.93 11.83
N HIS A 568 -4.08 24.66 11.47
CA HIS A 568 -4.93 23.87 10.60
C HIS A 568 -4.91 22.43 11.11
N VAL A 569 -6.10 21.87 11.35
CA VAL A 569 -6.27 20.46 11.68
C VAL A 569 -7.53 19.94 11.01
N ALA A 570 -7.44 18.76 10.40
CA ALA A 570 -8.57 17.97 9.94
C ALA A 570 -8.70 16.70 10.78
N TRP A 571 -9.90 16.45 11.30
CA TRP A 571 -10.26 15.26 12.05
C TRP A 571 -11.20 14.39 11.26
N SER A 572 -11.06 13.08 11.42
CA SER A 572 -11.96 12.10 10.84
C SER A 572 -12.20 10.97 11.84
N PHE A 573 -13.42 10.45 11.89
CA PHE A 573 -13.79 9.28 12.69
C PHE A 573 -15.11 8.68 12.19
N LEU A 574 -15.27 7.37 12.31
CA LEU A 574 -16.56 6.70 12.20
C LEU A 574 -17.39 6.96 13.46
N PHE A 575 -18.69 7.18 13.26
CA PHE A 575 -19.58 7.58 14.32
C PHE A 575 -20.97 6.95 14.20
N ASP A 576 -21.42 6.23 15.23
CA ASP A 576 -22.80 5.76 15.33
C ASP A 576 -23.51 6.48 16.49
N ALA A 577 -24.45 7.33 16.09
CA ALA A 577 -25.24 8.15 16.99
C ALA A 577 -26.56 7.49 17.42
N ASN A 578 -26.92 6.35 16.84
CA ASN A 578 -28.28 5.78 16.94
C ASN A 578 -28.45 4.82 18.12
N GLY A 579 -27.38 4.53 18.86
CA GLY A 579 -27.41 3.72 20.09
C GLY A 579 -28.00 4.43 21.31
N VAL A 580 -28.40 5.71 21.20
CA VAL A 580 -29.03 6.48 22.28
C VAL A 580 -30.51 6.73 22.09
N THR A 581 -31.23 6.80 23.20
CA THR A 581 -32.59 7.31 23.30
C THR A 581 -32.57 8.76 23.78
N MET A 582 -33.22 9.64 23.02
CA MET A 582 -33.28 11.08 23.25
C MET A 582 -34.73 11.57 23.12
N ALA A 583 -35.11 12.61 23.88
CA ALA A 583 -36.40 13.27 23.68
C ALA A 583 -36.34 14.24 22.49
N ASP A 584 -37.49 14.56 21.89
CA ASP A 584 -37.52 15.48 20.74
C ASP A 584 -36.85 16.82 21.07
N ASN A 585 -35.94 17.25 20.20
CA ASN A 585 -35.14 18.47 20.29
C ASN A 585 -34.07 18.52 21.39
N THR A 586 -33.79 17.43 22.11
CA THR A 586 -32.66 17.39 23.05
C THR A 586 -31.32 17.35 22.32
N ARG A 587 -30.26 17.83 22.97
CA ARG A 587 -28.94 18.03 22.34
C ARG A 587 -27.82 17.70 23.30
N HIS A 588 -26.66 17.36 22.76
CA HIS A 588 -25.41 17.32 23.50
C HIS A 588 -24.21 17.41 22.59
N LYS A 589 -23.04 17.68 23.17
CA LYS A 589 -21.78 17.82 22.44
C LYS A 589 -21.05 16.49 22.42
N VAL A 590 -20.46 16.18 21.27
CA VAL A 590 -19.71 14.93 21.07
C VAL A 590 -18.26 15.12 20.60
N PHE A 591 -17.90 16.35 20.22
CA PHE A 591 -16.55 16.72 19.84
C PHE A 591 -16.28 18.18 20.21
N GLN A 592 -15.10 18.48 20.74
CA GLN A 592 -14.68 19.84 21.02
C GLN A 592 -13.17 20.03 20.84
N ALA A 593 -12.76 21.09 20.14
CA ALA A 593 -11.36 21.52 20.02
C ALA A 593 -11.14 22.85 20.76
N PHE A 594 -9.96 23.01 21.38
CA PHE A 594 -9.64 24.11 22.29
C PHE A 594 -8.20 24.63 22.09
N GLN A 595 -8.01 25.91 22.41
CA GLN A 595 -6.75 26.44 22.92
C GLN A 595 -6.74 26.26 24.45
N GLU A 596 -5.61 25.87 25.03
CA GLU A 596 -5.45 25.68 26.48
C GLU A 596 -5.11 26.97 27.24
N ALA A 597 -4.39 27.92 26.62
CA ALA A 597 -3.92 29.13 27.30
C ALA A 597 -3.98 30.40 26.41
N PRO A 598 -4.92 31.34 26.65
CA PRO A 598 -6.07 31.21 27.55
C PRO A 598 -7.09 30.20 27.01
N VAL A 599 -7.80 29.50 27.90
CA VAL A 599 -8.79 28.50 27.49
C VAL A 599 -9.84 29.11 26.56
N ALA A 600 -9.84 28.71 25.30
CA ALA A 600 -10.81 29.13 24.29
C ALA A 600 -11.32 27.90 23.55
N ARG A 601 -12.64 27.82 23.38
CA ARG A 601 -13.27 26.74 22.60
C ARG A 601 -13.33 27.17 21.15
N LEU A 602 -12.68 26.43 20.26
CA LEU A 602 -12.53 26.78 18.86
C LEU A 602 -13.62 26.14 18.01
N VAL A 603 -13.75 24.81 18.10
CA VAL A 603 -14.70 24.01 17.32
C VAL A 603 -15.57 23.18 18.26
N THR A 604 -16.82 22.93 17.87
CA THR A 604 -17.72 22.02 18.60
C THR A 604 -18.68 21.32 17.65
N MET A 605 -18.77 20.00 17.75
CA MET A 605 -19.86 19.22 17.17
C MET A 605 -20.97 19.01 18.20
N VAL A 606 -22.21 19.28 17.78
CA VAL A 606 -23.43 19.12 18.59
C VAL A 606 -24.37 18.16 17.88
N LEU A 607 -24.91 17.21 18.61
CA LEU A 607 -25.99 16.35 18.17
C LEU A 607 -27.34 16.87 18.61
N ARG A 608 -28.36 16.50 17.85
CA ARG A 608 -29.76 16.69 18.17
C ARG A 608 -30.58 15.51 17.68
N TYR A 609 -31.59 15.14 18.47
CA TYR A 609 -32.63 14.23 18.01
C TYR A 609 -33.91 15.00 17.64
N ARG A 610 -34.58 14.57 16.57
CA ARG A 610 -35.89 15.06 16.14
C ARG A 610 -36.80 13.88 15.78
N ASP A 611 -38.04 13.86 16.28
CA ASP A 611 -38.99 12.77 15.99
C ASP A 611 -39.24 12.55 14.49
N LEU A 612 -39.11 13.60 13.67
CA LEU A 612 -39.40 13.57 12.24
C LEU A 612 -38.19 13.23 11.36
N THR A 613 -36.98 13.57 11.80
CA THR A 613 -35.77 13.49 10.98
C THR A 613 -34.67 12.61 11.59
N GLY A 614 -34.89 12.09 12.80
CA GLY A 614 -33.93 11.26 13.51
C GLY A 614 -32.78 12.07 14.10
N MET A 615 -31.60 11.45 14.13
CA MET A 615 -30.37 12.08 14.60
C MET A 615 -29.81 13.04 13.55
N GLU A 616 -29.37 14.20 14.01
CA GLU A 616 -28.74 15.23 13.18
C GLU A 616 -27.53 15.80 13.92
N LEU A 617 -26.47 16.15 13.19
CA LEU A 617 -25.30 16.85 13.72
C LEU A 617 -25.19 18.27 13.18
N ARG A 618 -24.43 19.10 13.90
CA ARG A 618 -23.99 20.41 13.45
C ARG A 618 -22.61 20.69 14.02
N VAL A 619 -21.71 21.22 13.19
CA VAL A 619 -20.41 21.69 13.64
C VAL A 619 -20.39 23.22 13.67
N LYS A 620 -19.82 23.77 14.74
CA LYS A 620 -19.76 25.21 14.98
C LYS A 620 -18.33 25.63 15.27
N VAL A 621 -17.98 26.83 14.84
CA VAL A 621 -16.69 27.48 15.06
C VAL A 621 -16.89 28.84 15.73
N HIS A 622 -16.00 29.15 16.66
CA HIS A 622 -16.01 30.39 17.42
C HIS A 622 -15.28 31.49 16.65
N GLN A 623 -15.82 32.70 16.67
CA GLN A 623 -15.21 33.89 16.06
C GLN A 623 -14.58 34.78 17.13
N ASN A 624 -13.71 35.71 16.71
CA ASN A 624 -13.03 36.70 17.54
C ASN A 624 -14.01 37.54 18.39
N ASP A 625 -15.21 37.79 17.89
CA ASP A 625 -16.28 38.51 18.60
C ASP A 625 -17.07 37.64 19.58
N LEU A 626 -16.62 36.39 19.80
CA LEU A 626 -17.24 35.35 20.61
C LEU A 626 -18.59 34.84 20.06
N SER A 627 -18.97 35.23 18.84
CA SER A 627 -20.11 34.63 18.15
C SER A 627 -19.75 33.23 17.63
N TRP A 628 -20.79 32.49 17.24
CA TRP A 628 -20.63 31.17 16.63
C TRP A 628 -21.09 31.21 15.18
N ALA A 629 -20.20 30.85 14.27
CA ALA A 629 -20.56 30.39 12.94
C ALA A 629 -20.71 28.85 12.96
N GLY A 630 -21.30 28.25 11.94
CA GLY A 630 -21.47 26.80 11.89
C GLY A 630 -22.47 26.35 10.84
N THR A 631 -22.38 25.09 10.48
CA THR A 631 -23.15 24.45 9.39
C THR A 631 -24.66 24.52 9.61
N GLY A 632 -25.44 24.08 8.62
CA GLY A 632 -26.80 23.60 8.84
C GLY A 632 -26.86 22.40 9.80
N TRP A 633 -28.07 21.96 10.14
CA TRP A 633 -28.24 20.63 10.74
C TRP A 633 -28.15 19.59 9.63
N LEU A 634 -27.20 18.67 9.77
CA LEU A 634 -26.90 17.62 8.81
C LEU A 634 -27.48 16.29 9.33
N PRO A 635 -28.29 15.57 8.54
CA PRO A 635 -28.89 14.32 8.99
C PRO A 635 -27.84 13.21 9.11
N ILE A 636 -27.99 12.38 10.15
CA ILE A 636 -27.21 11.15 10.33
C ILE A 636 -28.11 9.99 9.90
N PRO A 637 -27.64 9.08 9.01
CA PRO A 637 -28.39 7.89 8.64
C PRO A 637 -28.80 7.07 9.87
N SER A 638 -30.02 6.52 9.86
CA SER A 638 -30.48 5.63 10.93
C SER A 638 -29.94 4.20 10.81
N ALA A 639 -29.13 3.91 9.79
CA ALA A 639 -28.63 2.58 9.47
C ALA A 639 -27.10 2.62 9.43
N GLY A 640 -26.47 2.13 10.50
CA GLY A 640 -25.02 2.02 10.61
C GLY A 640 -24.30 3.32 10.95
N PRO A 641 -22.97 3.24 11.08
CA PRO A 641 -22.13 4.39 11.37
C PRO A 641 -21.99 5.33 10.16
N VAL A 642 -21.57 6.57 10.43
CA VAL A 642 -21.23 7.56 9.42
C VAL A 642 -19.77 8.02 9.59
N LEU A 643 -19.01 8.10 8.50
CA LEU A 643 -17.68 8.72 8.51
C LEU A 643 -17.84 10.24 8.58
N VAL A 644 -17.40 10.85 9.68
CA VAL A 644 -17.48 12.29 9.92
C VAL A 644 -16.10 12.91 9.72
N GLY A 645 -16.00 13.90 8.84
CA GLY A 645 -14.81 14.74 8.69
C GLY A 645 -15.06 16.17 9.15
N ILE A 646 -14.12 16.75 9.89
CA ILE A 646 -14.12 18.15 10.32
C ILE A 646 -12.76 18.75 9.97
N ASP A 647 -12.71 19.64 8.99
CA ASP A 647 -11.50 20.35 8.59
C ASP A 647 -11.59 21.81 9.04
N TRP A 648 -10.67 22.25 9.88
CA TRP A 648 -10.66 23.58 10.45
C TRP A 648 -9.34 24.30 10.17
N THR A 649 -9.45 25.50 9.59
CA THR A 649 -8.32 26.40 9.35
C THR A 649 -8.54 27.71 10.09
N ARG A 650 -7.51 28.14 10.84
CA ARG A 650 -7.46 29.47 11.47
C ARG A 650 -7.29 30.56 10.42
N ALA A 651 -7.93 31.70 10.64
CA ALA A 651 -7.71 32.91 9.85
C ALA A 651 -6.22 33.33 9.90
N ALA A 652 -5.66 33.72 8.75
CA ALA A 652 -4.23 33.98 8.60
C ALA A 652 -3.73 35.18 9.42
N GLY A 653 -4.63 36.09 9.81
CA GLY A 653 -4.30 37.18 10.71
C GLY A 653 -5.50 38.06 11.07
N PRO A 654 -5.26 39.15 11.80
CA PRO A 654 -6.33 39.98 12.34
C PRO A 654 -7.26 40.53 11.25
N GLY A 655 -8.53 40.10 11.26
CA GLY A 655 -9.58 40.61 10.39
C GLY A 655 -9.54 40.11 8.95
N THR A 656 -8.75 39.08 8.62
CA THR A 656 -8.63 38.54 7.26
C THR A 656 -9.87 37.77 6.80
N GLN A 657 -10.71 37.28 7.73
CA GLN A 657 -11.96 36.52 7.45
C GLN A 657 -11.75 35.32 6.51
N ASP A 658 -10.54 34.77 6.46
CA ASP A 658 -10.13 33.67 5.61
C ASP A 658 -10.07 32.32 6.35
N GLY A 659 -10.50 32.28 7.61
CA GLY A 659 -10.71 31.02 8.32
C GLY A 659 -11.82 30.21 7.67
N VAL A 660 -11.68 28.88 7.70
CA VAL A 660 -12.59 27.94 7.05
C VAL A 660 -12.92 26.80 8.01
N LEU A 661 -14.17 26.33 7.96
CA LEU A 661 -14.60 25.06 8.56
C LEU A 661 -15.33 24.26 7.48
N VAL A 662 -14.77 23.13 7.06
CA VAL A 662 -15.41 22.17 6.16
C VAL A 662 -15.91 20.99 6.98
N VAL A 663 -17.12 20.52 6.70
CA VAL A 663 -17.66 19.29 7.29
C VAL A 663 -17.99 18.32 6.16
N SER A 664 -17.47 17.11 6.24
CA SER A 664 -17.76 16.02 5.31
C SER A 664 -18.49 14.88 6.03
N LEU A 665 -19.35 14.18 5.28
CA LEU A 665 -19.97 12.93 5.68
C LEU A 665 -19.72 11.91 4.57
N GLU A 666 -19.30 10.70 4.91
CA GLU A 666 -18.95 9.65 3.93
C GLU A 666 -17.90 10.11 2.90
N GLY A 667 -16.92 10.91 3.35
CA GLY A 667 -15.89 11.48 2.48
C GLY A 667 -16.36 12.60 1.54
N VAL A 668 -17.64 12.98 1.56
CA VAL A 668 -18.21 14.03 0.71
C VAL A 668 -18.45 15.30 1.53
N VAL A 669 -18.03 16.46 1.02
CA VAL A 669 -18.30 17.76 1.67
C VAL A 669 -19.81 17.99 1.81
N ALA A 670 -20.29 18.00 3.05
CA ALA A 670 -21.69 18.21 3.40
C ALA A 670 -22.02 19.69 3.59
N ASP A 671 -21.11 20.47 4.16
CA ASP A 671 -21.26 21.93 4.31
C ASP A 671 -19.87 22.61 4.46
N THR A 672 -19.81 23.91 4.19
CA THR A 672 -18.60 24.71 4.36
C THR A 672 -18.96 26.08 4.93
N VAL A 673 -18.31 26.44 6.03
CA VAL A 673 -18.41 27.75 6.66
C VAL A 673 -17.15 28.54 6.29
N THR A 674 -17.34 29.64 5.57
CA THR A 674 -16.28 30.57 5.16
C THR A 674 -16.49 31.93 5.84
N GLY A 675 -15.55 32.86 5.67
CA GLY A 675 -15.67 34.20 6.24
C GLY A 675 -15.37 34.25 7.74
N ILE A 676 -14.69 33.24 8.29
CA ILE A 676 -14.45 33.11 9.73
C ILE A 676 -13.26 34.00 10.10
N ASP A 677 -13.46 34.86 11.10
CA ASP A 677 -12.39 35.62 11.76
C ASP A 677 -12.17 35.04 13.16
N ASN A 678 -11.15 34.17 13.31
CA ASN A 678 -10.87 33.43 14.55
C ASN A 678 -9.39 33.44 14.95
N ASP A 679 -8.58 34.33 14.37
CA ASP A 679 -7.16 34.39 14.65
C ASP A 679 -6.86 34.78 16.12
N ALA A 680 -7.71 35.59 16.76
CA ALA A 680 -7.48 36.07 18.13
C ALA A 680 -7.84 35.03 19.22
N LEU A 681 -8.46 33.91 18.86
CA LEU A 681 -8.82 32.84 19.79
C LEU A 681 -7.71 31.82 20.00
N GLY A 682 -6.68 31.86 19.15
CA GLY A 682 -5.53 30.98 19.22
C GLY A 682 -5.62 29.74 18.31
N ASN A 683 -4.78 28.75 18.59
CA ASN A 683 -4.55 27.53 17.84
C ASN A 683 -5.17 26.32 18.56
N VAL A 684 -5.28 25.19 17.86
CA VAL A 684 -5.74 23.95 18.49
C VAL A 684 -4.59 23.37 19.31
N ASP A 685 -4.79 23.32 20.62
CA ASP A 685 -3.91 22.64 21.57
C ASP A 685 -4.50 21.29 22.00
N LEU A 686 -5.83 21.21 22.12
CA LEU A 686 -6.49 20.06 22.74
C LEU A 686 -7.84 19.75 22.09
N VAL A 687 -8.14 18.47 21.98
CA VAL A 687 -9.37 17.89 21.44
C VAL A 687 -10.00 16.97 22.48
N ARG A 688 -11.34 16.92 22.48
CA ARG A 688 -12.13 15.97 23.26
C ARG A 688 -13.10 15.25 22.35
N LEU A 689 -13.09 13.92 22.39
CA LEU A 689 -13.98 13.04 21.62
C LEU A 689 -14.76 12.12 22.58
N GLY A 690 -16.05 11.93 22.32
CA GLY A 690 -16.99 11.26 23.22
C GLY A 690 -18.09 12.22 23.68
N VAL A 691 -18.90 11.89 24.68
CA VAL A 691 -19.90 12.84 25.21
C VAL A 691 -19.23 13.91 26.07
N THR A 692 -18.80 14.98 25.40
CA THR A 692 -18.06 16.12 25.96
C THR A 692 -18.93 17.07 26.81
N GLY A 693 -20.25 16.92 26.71
CA GLY A 693 -21.21 17.42 27.70
C GLY A 693 -22.45 18.07 27.14
N GLY A 694 -23.34 18.45 28.06
CA GLY A 694 -24.63 19.07 27.74
C GLY A 694 -25.73 18.06 27.40
N ALA A 695 -25.58 16.78 27.74
CA ALA A 695 -26.66 15.79 27.68
C ALA A 695 -27.86 16.24 28.51
N ASP A 696 -29.04 16.22 27.89
CA ASP A 696 -30.29 16.53 28.58
C ASP A 696 -30.69 15.35 29.49
N PRO A 697 -31.25 15.62 30.69
CA PRO A 697 -31.73 14.58 31.59
C PRO A 697 -32.68 13.59 30.89
N GLY A 698 -32.44 12.29 31.09
CA GLY A 698 -33.20 11.22 30.43
C GLY A 698 -32.62 10.73 29.10
N THR A 699 -31.51 11.29 28.62
CA THR A 699 -30.74 10.73 27.49
C THR A 699 -29.99 9.48 27.94
N THR A 700 -30.33 8.31 27.39
CA THR A 700 -29.77 7.01 27.81
C THR A 700 -29.31 6.16 26.63
N GLY A 701 -28.32 5.30 26.82
CA GLY A 701 -27.78 4.41 25.78
C GLY A 701 -26.32 4.73 25.51
N SER A 702 -25.82 4.40 24.33
CA SER A 702 -24.41 4.61 23.98
C SER A 702 -24.24 5.28 22.62
N HIS A 703 -23.23 6.14 22.53
CA HIS A 703 -22.63 6.54 21.26
C HIS A 703 -21.40 5.68 21.02
N TYR A 704 -21.15 5.32 19.77
CA TYR A 704 -19.98 4.55 19.38
C TYR A 704 -19.10 5.40 18.46
N PHE A 705 -17.79 5.23 18.57
CA PHE A 705 -16.78 5.90 17.75
C PHE A 705 -15.73 4.87 17.32
N ASP A 706 -15.18 5.08 16.12
CA ASP A 706 -14.10 4.25 15.59
C ASP A 706 -13.23 5.04 14.60
N GLU A 707 -12.07 4.52 14.23
CA GLU A 707 -11.15 5.09 13.22
C GLU A 707 -10.88 6.60 13.41
N TYR A 708 -10.63 7.05 14.64
CA TYR A 708 -10.30 8.45 14.89
C TYR A 708 -8.87 8.75 14.45
N PHE A 709 -8.73 9.72 13.56
CA PHE A 709 -7.46 10.30 13.19
C PHE A 709 -7.54 11.82 13.01
N ALA A 710 -6.41 12.47 13.20
CA ALA A 710 -6.19 13.90 13.05
C ALA A 710 -4.97 14.15 12.17
N VAL A 711 -5.11 15.05 11.20
CA VAL A 711 -4.03 15.46 10.29
C VAL A 711 -3.95 16.99 10.16
N ARG A 712 -2.81 17.53 9.71
CA ARG A 712 -2.62 18.96 9.37
C ARG A 712 -3.05 19.29 7.96
#